data_AF-A0A4R4M6A8-F1
#
_entry.id   AF-A0A4R4M6A8-F1
#
_cell.length_a   1.000
_cell.length_b   1.000
_cell.length_c   1.000
_cell.angle_alpha   90.00
_cell.angle_beta   90.00
_cell.angle_gamma   90.00
#
_symmetry.space_group_name_H-M   'P 1'
#
loop_
_entity.id
_entity.type
_entity.pdbx_description
1 polymer ?
#
loop_
_entity_poly.entity_id
_entity_poly.type
_entity_poly.pdbx_seq_one_letter_code
_entity_poly.pdbx_strand_id
1 'polypeptide(L)'
;MPMRNHCRYAAVTAPRLRNDGGGAGRGALGVITLPSKEASPRFEILGRPAAWRDGQPLDLGPGKQQAVLAVLLLTPNRPVPTTAIVDAVWGDEPPDNGANVVQKYVAGLRRVLEPDRSPRSPGRLLTLSGAGYALHVPRGGLDADVFRDRVKEALAERAAGDVARAGTLLRDALDMWRGPALAGLNGGFFTAARDRLEEERAAALEASAEIGLDLREHARLVPELIRLVAEFPLREGFRYLLMLALYRSGRQAEALAAYRDARAFFAEEFGSEPGERLQSLHVGILRSDPSLAAPGPGAARRSASEPPDDDGRPAADAADTVEAVARPSPPVPSGFAPPDPRLNPAPVADAPDAPGGRLLAYPAPAAAPAPPPSWPSYNGPAFANGSAFGNGVAGYSAAPAAWGAWPAPVEKKRPAWPLRAVLASIPLLSLGLATWAVLAYFAARRRSWWLALASAVQLGLTVLGFGSALASDVDQTTWWDVPMMFSLLATMLGGAVHLVVLTAEPWSPPPPDDERAAAAMAVPMIEQRVRREQARSLVAHHPEVARHLGIGRPDVARAFDDGGLIDVNTAPEHVLAALPGLEPSHAKLIVLSRTAQGPLATVDDLVHRQIMPFQTVHALRETLIAVPPNTDAAVPDEEFGAPAAPAAGG
;
A
#
# COMPACT_ATOMS: atom_id res chain seq x y z
N MET A 1 14.46 -25.15 -5.49
CA MET A 1 14.66 -23.90 -6.25
C MET A 1 13.98 -22.78 -5.48
N PRO A 2 14.70 -21.79 -4.93
CA PRO A 2 14.08 -20.82 -4.03
C PRO A 2 13.42 -19.69 -4.82
N MET A 3 12.13 -19.47 -4.57
CA MET A 3 11.35 -18.34 -5.06
C MET A 3 11.77 -17.07 -4.31
N ARG A 4 12.20 -16.06 -5.07
CA ARG A 4 12.50 -14.70 -4.60
C ARG A 4 11.18 -14.00 -4.24
N ASN A 5 10.82 -13.93 -2.97
CA ASN A 5 9.70 -13.10 -2.50
C ASN A 5 10.13 -11.63 -2.43
N HIS A 6 9.65 -10.84 -3.40
CA HIS A 6 9.71 -9.37 -3.36
C HIS A 6 8.53 -8.86 -2.52
N CYS A 7 8.75 -8.58 -1.23
CA CYS A 7 7.84 -7.74 -0.46
C CYS A 7 8.06 -6.27 -0.88
N ARG A 8 7.11 -5.71 -1.64
CA ARG A 8 7.04 -4.28 -1.91
C ARG A 8 6.52 -3.57 -0.66
N TYR A 9 7.37 -2.79 0.00
CA TYR A 9 6.98 -1.83 1.02
C TYR A 9 6.16 -0.71 0.39
N ALA A 10 4.87 -0.61 0.77
CA ALA A 10 4.07 0.57 0.51
C ALA A 10 4.33 1.60 1.62
N ALA A 11 4.86 2.76 1.24
CA ALA A 11 5.08 3.88 2.13
C ALA A 11 3.72 4.50 2.52
N VAL A 12 3.41 4.55 3.82
CA VAL A 12 2.28 5.31 4.36
C VAL A 12 2.85 6.33 5.34
N THR A 13 2.85 7.59 4.92
CA THR A 13 3.19 8.77 5.72
C THR A 13 2.16 8.98 6.82
N ALA A 14 2.62 9.15 8.07
CA ALA A 14 1.77 9.35 9.25
C ALA A 14 1.01 10.70 9.21
N PRO A 15 -0.28 10.75 9.58
CA PRO A 15 -0.99 12.00 9.79
C PRO A 15 -0.66 12.58 11.18
N ARG A 16 -0.34 13.87 11.22
CA ARG A 16 -0.12 14.64 12.45
C ARG A 16 -1.44 14.77 13.22
N LEU A 17 -1.45 14.34 14.48
CA LEU A 17 -2.52 14.68 15.42
C LEU A 17 -2.43 16.17 15.78
N ARG A 18 -3.47 16.90 15.38
CA ARG A 18 -3.71 18.30 15.68
C ARG A 18 -4.17 18.41 17.13
N ASN A 19 -3.38 19.07 17.98
CA ASN A 19 -3.80 19.44 19.32
C ASN A 19 -4.24 20.91 19.27
N ASP A 20 -5.55 21.14 19.41
CA ASP A 20 -6.12 22.48 19.49
C ASP A 20 -5.89 23.03 20.91
N GLY A 21 -5.06 24.06 21.00
CA GLY A 21 -4.78 24.79 22.24
C GLY A 21 -3.96 26.04 21.91
N GLY A 22 -4.64 27.19 21.83
CA GLY A 22 -4.08 28.45 21.37
C GLY A 22 -2.97 29.01 22.28
N GLY A 23 -1.90 29.46 21.64
CA GLY A 23 -0.82 30.24 22.26
C GLY A 23 0.20 30.62 21.20
N ALA A 24 0.12 31.85 20.71
CA ALA A 24 0.95 32.37 19.62
C ALA A 24 2.45 32.33 19.95
N GLY A 25 3.24 31.66 19.10
CA GLY A 25 4.70 31.65 19.16
C GLY A 25 5.28 30.98 17.91
N ARG A 26 6.05 31.73 17.13
CA ARG A 26 6.58 31.38 15.80
C ARG A 26 7.24 29.99 15.74
N GLY A 27 6.86 29.20 14.74
CA GLY A 27 7.40 27.87 14.49
C GLY A 27 8.88 27.89 14.06
N ALA A 28 9.70 27.14 14.80
CA ALA A 28 11.01 26.70 14.38
C ALA A 28 10.91 25.22 13.97
N LEU A 29 11.13 24.94 12.69
CA LEU A 29 11.49 23.60 12.23
C LEU A 29 12.82 23.25 12.91
N GLY A 30 12.83 22.22 13.75
CA GLY A 30 14.00 21.78 14.51
C GLY A 30 15.11 21.29 13.58
N VAL A 31 15.99 22.18 13.16
CA VAL A 31 17.33 21.84 12.68
C VAL A 31 18.12 21.40 13.92
N ILE A 32 18.45 20.12 13.99
CA ILE A 32 19.36 19.59 15.02
C ILE A 32 20.70 20.32 14.84
N THR A 33 20.96 21.29 15.73
CA THR A 33 22.20 22.08 15.71
C THR A 33 23.20 21.40 16.65
N LEU A 34 24.10 20.60 16.08
CA LEU A 34 25.27 20.09 16.79
C LEU A 34 26.33 21.20 16.90
N PRO A 35 27.07 21.30 18.02
CA PRO A 35 28.01 22.39 18.28
C PRO A 35 29.12 22.43 17.21
N SER A 36 29.19 23.56 16.52
CA SER A 36 30.11 23.80 15.41
C SER A 36 31.48 24.26 15.92
N LYS A 37 32.51 23.44 15.70
CA LYS A 37 33.89 23.93 15.60
C LYS A 37 34.79 23.01 14.80
N GLU A 38 34.37 22.76 13.55
CA GLU A 38 35.17 22.52 12.34
C GLU A 38 34.16 22.16 11.22
N ALA A 39 34.28 22.78 10.03
CA ALA A 39 33.35 22.69 8.89
C ALA A 39 33.35 21.30 8.21
N SER A 40 33.10 20.26 9.01
CA SER A 40 33.11 18.87 8.59
C SER A 40 31.73 18.49 8.07
N PRO A 41 31.64 17.75 6.96
CA PRO A 41 30.36 17.32 6.43
C PRO A 41 29.69 16.30 7.36
N ARG A 42 28.38 16.42 7.46
CA ARG A 42 27.48 15.45 8.12
C ARG A 42 26.84 14.59 7.04
N PHE A 43 26.80 13.29 7.29
CA PHE A 43 26.26 12.28 6.38
C PHE A 43 25.05 11.60 6.98
N GLU A 44 24.17 11.20 6.08
CA GLU A 44 22.84 10.73 6.41
C GLU A 44 22.51 9.51 5.55
N ILE A 45 22.30 8.35 6.18
CA ILE A 45 22.00 7.07 5.51
C ILE A 45 20.76 6.35 6.08
N LEU A 46 20.18 6.85 7.18
CA LEU A 46 18.92 6.35 7.77
C LEU A 46 17.70 6.90 7.00
N GLY A 47 17.72 6.68 5.68
CA GLY A 47 16.81 7.25 4.70
C GLY A 47 17.50 7.31 3.33
N ARG A 48 17.10 8.25 2.48
CA ARG A 48 17.84 8.51 1.24
C ARG A 48 19.24 9.07 1.57
N PRO A 49 20.32 8.57 0.95
CA PRO A 49 21.67 9.10 1.17
C PRO A 49 21.73 10.61 0.96
N ALA A 50 22.18 11.34 1.97
CA ALA A 50 22.34 12.78 1.95
C ALA A 50 23.63 13.21 2.65
N ALA A 51 24.11 14.40 2.31
CA ALA A 51 25.24 15.03 2.99
C ALA A 51 24.97 16.51 3.17
N TRP A 52 25.51 17.07 4.25
CA TRP A 52 25.34 18.46 4.63
C TRP A 52 26.69 19.06 4.99
N ARG A 53 26.89 20.34 4.72
CA ARG A 53 28.01 21.13 5.22
C ARG A 53 27.49 22.46 5.70
N ASP A 54 27.87 22.86 6.92
CA ASP A 54 27.48 24.16 7.51
C ASP A 54 25.95 24.41 7.45
N GLY A 55 25.16 23.35 7.65
CA GLY A 55 23.70 23.38 7.58
C GLY A 55 23.10 23.42 6.17
N GLN A 56 23.92 23.41 5.11
CA GLN A 56 23.46 23.39 3.71
C GLN A 56 23.55 21.99 3.11
N PRO A 57 22.53 21.55 2.35
CA PRO A 57 22.55 20.25 1.68
C PRO A 57 23.53 20.26 0.51
N LEU A 58 24.28 19.17 0.36
CA LEU A 58 25.23 18.96 -0.74
C LEU A 58 24.59 18.13 -1.86
N ASP A 59 24.74 18.57 -3.11
CA ASP A 59 24.34 17.77 -4.27
C ASP A 59 25.34 16.64 -4.51
N LEU A 60 24.99 15.45 -4.02
CA LEU A 60 25.80 14.24 -4.16
C LEU A 60 25.87 13.70 -5.60
N GLY A 61 25.17 14.32 -6.55
CA GLY A 61 25.18 13.94 -7.95
C GLY A 61 24.36 12.68 -8.25
N PRO A 62 24.67 11.97 -9.35
CA PRO A 62 23.84 10.86 -9.85
C PRO A 62 23.84 9.64 -8.92
N GLY A 63 22.83 8.77 -9.06
CA GLY A 63 22.61 7.63 -8.16
C GLY A 63 23.80 6.69 -7.99
N LYS A 64 24.60 6.43 -9.05
CA LYS A 64 25.83 5.62 -8.93
C LYS A 64 26.93 6.32 -8.13
N GLN A 65 27.00 7.66 -8.16
CA GLN A 65 27.90 8.42 -7.30
C GLN A 65 27.45 8.36 -5.83
N GLN A 66 26.15 8.47 -5.57
CA GLN A 66 25.55 8.28 -4.25
C GLN A 66 25.80 6.86 -3.72
N ALA A 67 25.71 5.85 -4.59
CA ALA A 67 25.99 4.46 -4.25
C ALA A 67 27.45 4.24 -3.82
N VAL A 68 28.42 4.82 -4.56
CA VAL A 68 29.85 4.78 -4.17
C VAL A 68 30.06 5.43 -2.80
N LEU A 69 29.42 6.57 -2.53
CA LEU A 69 29.49 7.21 -1.22
C LEU A 69 28.90 6.31 -0.12
N ALA A 70 27.73 5.72 -0.36
CA ALA A 70 27.07 4.84 0.59
C ALA A 70 27.91 3.61 0.95
N VAL A 71 28.61 2.99 -0.01
CA VAL A 71 29.56 1.89 0.27
C VAL A 71 30.62 2.32 1.28
N LEU A 72 31.17 3.53 1.11
CA LEU A 72 32.19 4.07 2.01
C LEU A 72 31.62 4.46 3.38
N LEU A 73 30.39 4.98 3.43
CA LEU A 73 29.70 5.33 4.67
C LEU A 73 29.25 4.11 5.48
N LEU A 74 29.06 2.95 4.84
CA LEU A 74 28.77 1.69 5.52
C LEU A 74 30.00 1.09 6.20
N THR A 75 31.21 1.52 5.81
CA THR A 75 32.48 1.15 6.47
C THR A 75 33.32 2.41 6.74
N PRO A 76 32.82 3.35 7.57
CA PRO A 76 33.47 4.64 7.74
C PRO A 76 34.85 4.46 8.38
N ASN A 77 35.79 5.33 8.04
CA ASN A 77 37.16 5.35 8.56
C ASN A 77 38.00 4.09 8.28
N ARG A 78 37.58 3.22 7.34
CA ARG A 78 38.36 2.06 6.87
C ARG A 78 38.48 2.07 5.34
N PRO A 79 39.60 1.56 4.78
CA PRO A 79 39.76 1.45 3.34
C PRO A 79 38.87 0.35 2.75
N VAL A 80 38.21 0.65 1.64
CA VAL A 80 37.43 -0.28 0.82
C VAL A 80 38.15 -0.48 -0.52
N PRO A 81 38.51 -1.74 -0.90
CA PRO A 81 39.14 -2.03 -2.17
C PRO A 81 38.29 -1.56 -3.36
N THR A 82 38.95 -1.12 -4.45
CA THR A 82 38.23 -0.64 -5.63
C THR A 82 37.35 -1.73 -6.24
N THR A 83 37.81 -2.98 -6.25
CA THR A 83 37.02 -4.14 -6.70
C THR A 83 35.74 -4.31 -5.87
N ALA A 84 35.84 -4.24 -4.54
CA ALA A 84 34.68 -4.32 -3.65
C ALA A 84 33.66 -3.18 -3.88
N ILE A 85 34.14 -1.96 -4.21
CA ILE A 85 33.25 -0.86 -4.60
C ILE A 85 32.56 -1.18 -5.94
N VAL A 86 33.27 -1.77 -6.90
CA VAL A 86 32.68 -2.20 -8.17
C VAL A 86 31.61 -3.26 -7.93
N ASP A 87 31.92 -4.30 -7.17
CA ASP A 87 31.00 -5.40 -6.89
C ASP A 87 29.75 -4.90 -6.16
N ALA A 88 29.90 -4.02 -5.17
CA ALA A 88 28.77 -3.48 -4.40
C ALA A 88 27.84 -2.59 -5.24
N VAL A 89 28.39 -1.78 -6.14
CA VAL A 89 27.62 -0.77 -6.90
C VAL A 89 27.03 -1.34 -8.20
N TRP A 90 27.68 -2.34 -8.82
CA TRP A 90 27.27 -2.90 -10.10
C TRP A 90 26.83 -4.37 -10.06
N GLY A 91 27.19 -5.12 -9.01
CA GLY A 91 26.81 -6.53 -8.88
C GLY A 91 27.29 -7.36 -10.08
N ASP A 92 26.38 -8.11 -10.69
CA ASP A 92 26.67 -9.05 -11.78
C ASP A 92 26.96 -8.37 -13.13
N GLU A 93 26.76 -7.05 -13.25
CA GLU A 93 26.97 -6.28 -14.48
C GLU A 93 28.03 -5.16 -14.29
N PRO A 94 29.28 -5.50 -13.95
CA PRO A 94 30.34 -4.52 -13.80
C PRO A 94 30.75 -3.93 -15.17
N PRO A 95 31.12 -2.64 -15.24
CA PRO A 95 31.65 -2.08 -16.47
C PRO A 95 33.08 -2.61 -16.74
N ASP A 96 33.43 -2.75 -18.03
CA ASP A 96 34.74 -3.25 -18.49
C ASP A 96 35.93 -2.51 -17.85
N ASN A 97 35.72 -1.24 -17.45
CA ASN A 97 36.72 -0.42 -16.79
C ASN A 97 36.27 0.11 -15.42
N GLY A 98 35.82 -0.80 -14.54
CA GLY A 98 35.32 -0.49 -13.20
C GLY A 98 36.23 0.43 -12.37
N ALA A 99 37.54 0.21 -12.40
CA ALA A 99 38.49 1.03 -11.65
C ALA A 99 38.46 2.51 -12.09
N ASN A 100 38.45 2.78 -13.40
CA ASN A 100 38.40 4.15 -13.91
C ASN A 100 37.03 4.79 -13.65
N VAL A 101 35.95 4.01 -13.69
CA VAL A 101 34.61 4.51 -13.38
C VAL A 101 34.48 4.88 -11.90
N VAL A 102 35.01 4.07 -10.98
CA VAL A 102 35.07 4.41 -9.55
C VAL A 102 35.90 5.69 -9.34
N GLN A 103 37.07 5.80 -9.97
CA GLN A 103 37.89 7.03 -9.90
C GLN A 103 37.10 8.28 -10.34
N LYS A 104 36.31 8.18 -11.41
CA LYS A 104 35.45 9.28 -11.88
C LYS A 104 34.44 9.71 -10.82
N TYR A 105 33.74 8.76 -10.19
CA TYR A 105 32.78 9.08 -9.12
C TYR A 105 33.44 9.61 -7.86
N VAL A 106 34.59 9.05 -7.45
CA VAL A 106 35.41 9.57 -6.35
C VAL A 106 35.85 11.01 -6.62
N ALA A 107 36.25 11.33 -7.85
CA ALA A 107 36.60 12.70 -8.22
C ALA A 107 35.40 13.66 -8.14
N GLY A 108 34.21 13.19 -8.54
CA GLY A 108 32.95 13.92 -8.35
C GLY A 108 32.64 14.18 -6.88
N LEU A 109 32.70 13.13 -6.05
CA LEU A 109 32.49 13.23 -4.60
C LEU A 109 33.49 14.17 -3.94
N ARG A 110 34.78 14.15 -4.31
CA ARG A 110 35.77 15.08 -3.77
C ARG A 110 35.44 16.54 -4.07
N ARG A 111 34.87 16.86 -5.25
CA ARG A 111 34.47 18.24 -5.59
C ARG A 111 33.30 18.72 -4.72
N VAL A 112 32.36 17.83 -4.43
CA VAL A 112 31.17 18.12 -3.63
C VAL A 112 31.51 18.19 -2.14
N LEU A 113 32.27 17.19 -1.66
CA LEU A 113 32.62 17.03 -0.25
C LEU A 113 33.79 17.90 0.17
N GLU A 114 34.62 18.43 -0.73
CA GLU A 114 35.76 19.30 -0.39
C GLU A 114 35.85 20.45 -1.43
N PRO A 115 34.93 21.44 -1.41
CA PRO A 115 34.85 22.49 -2.43
C PRO A 115 36.04 23.46 -2.37
N ASP A 116 36.57 23.74 -1.17
CA ASP A 116 37.72 24.65 -0.96
C ASP A 116 39.07 24.00 -1.33
N ARG A 117 39.03 22.77 -1.82
CA ARG A 117 40.22 21.99 -2.14
C ARG A 117 40.80 22.42 -3.48
N SER A 118 42.11 22.68 -3.52
CA SER A 118 42.81 22.92 -4.79
C SER A 118 42.57 21.77 -5.79
N PRO A 119 42.33 22.09 -7.08
CA PRO A 119 42.36 21.09 -8.13
C PRO A 119 43.65 20.26 -8.06
N ARG A 120 43.52 18.93 -8.25
CA ARG A 120 44.62 17.94 -8.24
C ARG A 120 45.37 17.70 -6.92
N SER A 121 44.99 18.30 -5.79
CA SER A 121 45.54 17.86 -4.48
C SER A 121 44.93 16.52 -4.03
N PRO A 122 45.53 15.79 -3.08
CA PRO A 122 44.86 14.69 -2.39
C PRO A 122 43.60 15.17 -1.68
N GLY A 123 42.55 14.35 -1.61
CA GLY A 123 41.38 14.60 -0.76
C GLY A 123 41.72 14.29 0.70
N ARG A 124 41.28 15.13 1.64
CA ARG A 124 41.48 14.94 3.08
C ARG A 124 40.41 14.04 3.67
N LEU A 125 39.16 14.20 3.23
CA LEU A 125 38.04 13.37 3.69
C LEU A 125 38.03 12.03 2.94
N LEU A 126 38.10 12.08 1.61
CA LEU A 126 38.11 10.89 0.77
C LEU A 126 39.52 10.60 0.26
N THR A 127 40.22 9.72 0.96
CA THR A 127 41.63 9.36 0.71
C THR A 127 41.75 8.09 -0.13
N LEU A 128 42.90 7.93 -0.78
CA LEU A 128 43.28 6.69 -1.46
C LEU A 128 44.54 6.15 -0.80
N SER A 129 44.52 4.89 -0.41
CA SER A 129 45.64 4.13 0.15
C SER A 129 45.94 2.91 -0.72
N GLY A 130 47.02 2.18 -0.43
CA GLY A 130 47.30 0.90 -1.08
C GLY A 130 46.19 -0.15 -0.87
N ALA A 131 45.37 -0.01 0.17
CA ALA A 131 44.24 -0.89 0.47
C ALA A 131 42.91 -0.46 -0.20
N GLY A 132 42.87 0.71 -0.85
CA GLY A 132 41.67 1.25 -1.50
C GLY A 132 41.24 2.62 -0.97
N TYR A 133 39.96 2.96 -1.17
CA TYR A 133 39.40 4.26 -0.80
C TYR A 133 38.87 4.26 0.63
N ALA A 134 39.20 5.29 1.41
CA ALA A 134 38.68 5.46 2.75
C ALA A 134 38.02 6.84 2.89
N LEU A 135 36.80 6.87 3.42
CA LEU A 135 36.11 8.08 3.81
C LEU A 135 36.29 8.32 5.30
N HIS A 136 36.94 9.43 5.64
CA HIS A 136 37.11 9.88 7.01
C HIS A 136 35.88 10.65 7.45
N VAL A 137 35.16 10.11 8.42
CA VAL A 137 33.96 10.70 9.00
C VAL A 137 34.25 11.02 10.46
N PRO A 138 34.14 12.30 10.89
CA PRO A 138 34.34 12.65 12.28
C PRO A 138 33.29 12.00 13.17
N ARG A 139 33.57 11.89 14.47
CA ARG A 139 32.58 11.44 15.44
C ARG A 139 31.35 12.33 15.39
N GLY A 140 30.17 11.72 15.36
CA GLY A 140 28.90 12.43 15.17
C GLY A 140 28.61 12.88 13.75
N GLY A 141 29.50 12.59 12.79
CA GLY A 141 29.36 12.96 11.39
C GLY A 141 28.48 12.01 10.56
N LEU A 142 28.03 10.88 11.12
CA LEU A 142 27.14 9.91 10.46
C LEU A 142 25.93 9.63 11.34
N ASP A 143 24.72 9.82 10.81
CA ASP A 143 23.46 9.58 11.53
C ASP A 143 23.35 8.15 12.09
N ALA A 144 23.79 7.13 11.35
CA ALA A 144 23.79 5.74 11.82
C ALA A 144 24.68 5.52 13.05
N ASP A 145 25.82 6.20 13.15
CA ASP A 145 26.69 6.10 14.32
C ASP A 145 26.10 6.86 15.51
N VAL A 146 25.54 8.05 15.27
CA VAL A 146 24.83 8.82 16.30
C VAL A 146 23.63 8.03 16.84
N PHE A 147 22.86 7.39 15.96
CA PHE A 147 21.75 6.53 16.34
C PHE A 147 22.20 5.41 17.30
N ARG A 148 23.26 4.68 16.94
CA ARG A 148 23.80 3.61 17.79
C ARG A 148 24.30 4.11 19.14
N ASP A 149 25.01 5.23 19.14
CA ASP A 149 25.52 5.85 20.36
C ASP A 149 24.36 6.27 21.29
N ARG A 150 23.28 6.84 20.73
CA ARG A 150 22.07 7.22 21.49
C ARG A 150 21.29 6.04 22.02
N VAL A 151 21.14 4.96 21.23
CA VAL A 151 20.51 3.72 21.70
C VAL A 151 21.33 3.13 22.85
N LYS A 152 22.66 3.11 22.73
CA LYS A 152 23.55 2.64 23.81
C LYS A 152 23.44 3.49 25.07
N GLU A 153 23.41 4.82 24.94
CA GLU A 153 23.21 5.75 26.05
C GLU A 153 21.86 5.47 26.72
N ALA A 154 20.78 5.33 25.94
CA ALA A 154 19.44 5.06 26.47
C ALA A 154 19.36 3.76 27.29
N LEU A 155 19.98 2.68 26.80
CA LEU A 155 20.00 1.41 27.53
C LEU A 155 20.80 1.51 28.84
N ALA A 156 21.89 2.30 28.85
CA ALA A 156 22.65 2.56 30.07
C ALA A 156 21.84 3.36 31.10
N GLU A 157 21.13 4.40 30.65
CA GLU A 157 20.25 5.22 31.51
C GLU A 157 19.09 4.38 32.08
N ARG A 158 18.50 3.50 31.26
CA ARG A 158 17.46 2.55 31.71
C ARG A 158 18.01 1.63 32.81
N ALA A 159 19.21 1.08 32.61
CA ALA A 159 19.86 0.22 33.61
C ALA A 159 20.22 0.98 34.90
N ALA A 160 20.53 2.27 34.81
CA ALA A 160 20.74 3.16 35.95
C ALA A 160 19.44 3.60 36.66
N GLY A 161 18.28 3.25 36.11
CA GLY A 161 16.97 3.58 36.66
C GLY A 161 16.36 4.90 36.17
N ASP A 162 17.04 5.66 35.32
CA ASP A 162 16.49 6.86 34.68
C ASP A 162 15.73 6.51 33.39
N VAL A 163 14.58 5.86 33.59
CA VAL A 163 13.69 5.39 32.53
C VAL A 163 13.17 6.54 31.65
N ALA A 164 12.96 7.72 32.24
CA ALA A 164 12.46 8.90 31.52
C ALA A 164 13.51 9.47 30.55
N ARG A 165 14.77 9.56 31.00
CA ARG A 165 15.88 9.96 30.13
C ARG A 165 16.11 8.94 29.03
N ALA A 166 16.09 7.64 29.36
CA ALA A 166 16.19 6.56 28.38
C ALA A 166 15.13 6.67 27.27
N GLY A 167 13.88 6.94 27.64
CA GLY A 167 12.79 7.12 26.67
C GLY A 167 12.92 8.39 25.81
N THR A 168 13.60 9.43 26.29
CA THR A 168 13.90 10.61 25.48
C THR A 168 15.00 10.33 24.47
N LEU A 169 16.09 9.69 24.91
CA LEU A 169 17.21 9.32 24.05
C LEU A 169 16.80 8.37 22.91
N LEU A 170 15.92 7.40 23.18
CA LEU A 170 15.42 6.50 22.12
C LEU A 170 14.53 7.23 21.12
N ARG A 171 13.68 8.16 21.56
CA ARG A 171 12.87 8.97 20.64
C ARG A 171 13.74 9.82 19.75
N ASP A 172 14.72 10.53 20.32
CA ASP A 172 15.68 11.34 19.57
C ASP A 172 16.45 10.49 18.54
N ALA A 173 16.82 9.25 18.90
CA ALA A 173 17.48 8.32 18.00
C ALA A 173 16.54 7.87 16.85
N LEU A 174 15.31 7.49 17.17
CA LEU A 174 14.32 7.03 16.18
C LEU A 174 13.89 8.15 15.22
N ASP A 175 13.87 9.41 15.66
CA ASP A 175 13.56 10.59 14.83
C ASP A 175 14.62 10.85 13.73
N MET A 176 15.80 10.23 13.81
CA MET A 176 16.82 10.31 12.75
C MET A 176 16.43 9.53 11.49
N TRP A 177 15.53 8.55 11.63
CA TRP A 177 15.03 7.72 10.55
C TRP A 177 14.01 8.49 9.71
N ARG A 178 14.32 8.67 8.43
CA ARG A 178 13.48 9.43 7.47
C ARG A 178 12.85 8.54 6.40
N GLY A 179 12.72 7.26 6.72
CA GLY A 179 12.25 6.21 5.82
C GLY A 179 13.23 5.04 5.78
N PRO A 180 13.07 4.13 4.81
CA PRO A 180 13.94 2.97 4.67
C PRO A 180 15.41 3.36 4.54
N ALA A 181 16.29 2.68 5.27
CA ALA A 181 17.72 2.93 5.14
C ALA A 181 18.20 2.78 3.69
N LEU A 182 19.10 3.66 3.26
CA LEU A 182 19.66 3.67 1.90
C LEU A 182 18.57 3.70 0.80
N ALA A 183 17.49 4.45 1.02
CA ALA A 183 16.40 4.57 0.07
C ALA A 183 16.90 5.07 -1.30
N GLY A 184 16.39 4.47 -2.38
CA GLY A 184 16.80 4.78 -3.75
C GLY A 184 18.07 4.07 -4.24
N LEU A 185 18.77 3.33 -3.38
CA LEU A 185 19.88 2.46 -3.78
C LEU A 185 19.42 1.02 -3.96
N ASN A 186 19.83 0.41 -5.07
CA ASN A 186 19.43 -0.94 -5.48
C ASN A 186 20.66 -1.85 -5.61
N GLY A 187 20.47 -3.15 -5.41
CA GLY A 187 21.52 -4.17 -5.50
C GLY A 187 21.66 -4.96 -4.20
N GLY A 188 22.15 -6.20 -4.30
CA GLY A 188 22.20 -7.14 -3.16
C GLY A 188 22.98 -6.61 -1.95
N PHE A 189 24.08 -5.90 -2.20
CA PHE A 189 24.87 -5.26 -1.14
C PHE A 189 24.05 -4.24 -0.33
N PHE A 190 23.32 -3.34 -1.00
CA PHE A 190 22.51 -2.33 -0.33
C PHE A 190 21.26 -2.91 0.31
N THR A 191 20.69 -3.98 -0.24
CA THR A 191 19.60 -4.72 0.40
C THR A 191 20.07 -5.32 1.73
N ALA A 192 21.18 -6.05 1.75
CA ALA A 192 21.72 -6.63 2.98
C ALA A 192 22.09 -5.56 4.03
N ALA A 193 22.66 -4.43 3.59
CA ALA A 193 22.97 -3.31 4.47
C ALA A 193 21.70 -2.65 5.04
N ARG A 194 20.66 -2.49 4.21
CA ARG A 194 19.36 -1.99 4.65
C ARG A 194 18.72 -2.92 5.66
N ASP A 195 18.70 -4.22 5.40
CA ASP A 195 18.10 -5.21 6.31
C ASP A 195 18.78 -5.19 7.68
N ARG A 196 20.12 -5.10 7.71
CA ARG A 196 20.87 -4.92 8.97
C ARG A 196 20.50 -3.63 9.70
N LEU A 197 20.36 -2.51 8.98
CA LEU A 197 19.99 -1.24 9.60
C LEU A 197 18.55 -1.29 10.13
N GLU A 198 17.58 -1.80 9.37
CA GLU A 198 16.19 -1.97 9.83
C GLU A 198 16.09 -2.93 11.02
N GLU A 199 16.96 -3.94 11.10
CA GLU A 199 17.09 -4.80 12.29
C GLU A 199 17.54 -4.01 13.53
N GLU A 200 18.49 -3.09 13.37
CA GLU A 200 18.91 -2.15 14.44
C GLU A 200 17.76 -1.19 14.83
N ARG A 201 16.97 -0.72 13.86
CA ARG A 201 15.78 0.12 14.09
C ARG A 201 14.71 -0.61 14.89
N ALA A 202 14.39 -1.84 14.49
CA ALA A 202 13.38 -2.66 15.14
C ALA A 202 13.78 -2.98 16.60
N ALA A 203 15.05 -3.25 16.86
CA ALA A 203 15.55 -3.42 18.23
C ALA A 203 15.37 -2.14 19.08
N ALA A 204 15.61 -0.95 18.50
CA ALA A 204 15.40 0.33 19.20
C ALA A 204 13.90 0.62 19.45
N LEU A 205 13.03 0.28 18.50
CA LEU A 205 11.58 0.37 18.67
C LEU A 205 11.08 -0.57 19.78
N GLU A 206 11.61 -1.78 19.85
CA GLU A 206 11.29 -2.75 20.91
C GLU A 206 11.72 -2.22 22.27
N ALA A 207 12.96 -1.72 22.39
CA ALA A 207 13.46 -1.09 23.62
C ALA A 207 12.62 0.14 24.02
N SER A 208 12.15 0.93 23.06
CA SER A 208 11.29 2.09 23.32
C SER A 208 9.93 1.66 23.87
N ALA A 209 9.34 0.59 23.33
CA ALA A 209 8.08 0.05 23.82
C ALA A 209 8.24 -0.58 25.22
N GLU A 210 9.35 -1.29 25.48
CA GLU A 210 9.69 -1.79 26.82
C GLU A 210 9.79 -0.65 27.84
N ILE A 211 10.50 0.43 27.51
CA ILE A 211 10.58 1.64 28.36
C ILE A 211 9.20 2.25 28.59
N GLY A 212 8.34 2.32 27.58
CA GLY A 212 6.98 2.82 27.76
C GLY A 212 6.14 1.92 28.68
N LEU A 213 6.36 0.59 28.69
CA LEU A 213 5.76 -0.30 29.69
C LEU A 213 6.32 -0.03 31.09
N ASP A 214 7.62 0.23 31.24
CA ASP A 214 8.23 0.60 32.53
C ASP A 214 7.64 1.92 33.08
N LEU A 215 7.33 2.86 32.18
CA LEU A 215 6.64 4.13 32.49
C LEU A 215 5.13 3.99 32.72
N ARG A 216 4.58 2.78 32.65
CA ARG A 216 3.14 2.47 32.79
C ARG A 216 2.25 3.09 31.71
N GLU A 217 2.79 3.34 30.53
CA GLU A 217 2.05 3.84 29.37
C GLU A 217 1.37 2.72 28.56
N HIS A 218 0.96 1.63 29.22
CA HIS A 218 0.49 0.40 28.57
C HIS A 218 -0.62 0.64 27.54
N ALA A 219 -1.69 1.35 27.93
CA ALA A 219 -2.84 1.61 27.06
C ALA A 219 -2.47 2.51 25.87
N ARG A 220 -1.55 3.46 26.07
CA ARG A 220 -1.07 4.38 25.03
C ARG A 220 -0.22 3.67 23.97
N LEU A 221 0.51 2.62 24.36
CA LEU A 221 1.38 1.86 23.46
C LEU A 221 0.62 0.91 22.53
N VAL A 222 -0.59 0.45 22.90
CA VAL A 222 -1.31 -0.58 22.14
C VAL A 222 -1.46 -0.26 20.65
N PRO A 223 -1.92 0.94 20.21
CA PRO A 223 -2.05 1.24 18.78
C PRO A 223 -0.72 1.18 18.03
N GLU A 224 0.36 1.65 18.65
CA GLU A 224 1.69 1.64 18.04
C GLU A 224 2.24 0.21 17.96
N LEU A 225 2.03 -0.61 19.00
CA LEU A 225 2.43 -2.02 18.99
C LEU A 225 1.66 -2.84 17.95
N ILE A 226 0.38 -2.56 17.71
CA ILE A 226 -0.38 -3.18 16.62
C ILE A 226 0.27 -2.84 15.27
N ARG A 227 0.63 -1.57 15.05
CA ARG A 227 1.32 -1.11 13.84
C ARG A 227 2.67 -1.81 13.66
N LEU A 228 3.45 -1.93 14.74
CA LEU A 228 4.77 -2.58 14.73
C LEU A 228 4.69 -4.09 14.49
N VAL A 229 3.67 -4.78 15.00
CA VAL A 229 3.44 -6.21 14.69
C VAL A 229 3.11 -6.40 13.22
N ALA A 230 2.36 -5.49 12.60
CA ALA A 230 2.07 -5.53 11.17
C ALA A 230 3.32 -5.20 10.30
N GLU A 231 4.16 -4.27 10.75
CA GLU A 231 5.41 -3.90 10.05
C GLU A 231 6.49 -4.99 10.18
N PHE A 232 6.58 -5.63 11.35
CA PHE A 232 7.58 -6.65 11.66
C PHE A 232 6.95 -7.98 12.11
N PRO A 233 6.25 -8.69 11.20
CA PRO A 233 5.49 -9.88 11.56
C PRO A 233 6.36 -11.08 11.95
N LEU A 234 7.68 -11.06 11.83
CA LEU A 234 8.54 -12.14 12.35
C LEU A 234 9.13 -11.83 13.73
N ARG A 235 8.96 -10.60 14.23
CA ARG A 235 9.45 -10.17 15.54
C ARG A 235 8.45 -10.57 16.63
N GLU A 236 8.72 -11.69 17.29
CA GLU A 236 7.93 -12.12 18.44
C GLU A 236 7.97 -11.14 19.62
N GLY A 237 9.05 -10.35 19.75
CA GLY A 237 9.19 -9.30 20.75
C GLY A 237 8.05 -8.29 20.75
N PHE A 238 7.67 -7.75 19.59
CA PHE A 238 6.54 -6.82 19.49
C PHE A 238 5.20 -7.46 19.86
N ARG A 239 5.00 -8.74 19.51
CA ARG A 239 3.79 -9.49 19.90
C ARG A 239 3.74 -9.71 21.40
N TYR A 240 4.87 -10.06 22.02
CA TYR A 240 5.00 -10.18 23.46
C TYR A 240 4.63 -8.86 24.14
N LEU A 241 5.18 -7.73 23.67
CA LEU A 241 4.90 -6.42 24.24
C LEU A 241 3.43 -6.01 24.03
N LEU A 242 2.84 -6.31 22.88
CA LEU A 242 1.41 -6.07 22.61
C LEU A 242 0.53 -6.87 23.58
N MET A 243 0.77 -8.17 23.70
CA MET A 243 0.04 -9.04 24.62
C MET A 243 0.15 -8.55 26.07
N LEU A 244 1.35 -8.17 26.52
CA LEU A 244 1.59 -7.67 27.86
C LEU A 244 0.91 -6.30 28.09
N ALA A 245 0.98 -5.40 27.11
CA ALA A 245 0.32 -4.09 27.16
C ALA A 245 -1.20 -4.22 27.26
N LEU A 246 -1.81 -5.10 26.45
CA LEU A 246 -3.24 -5.40 26.48
C LEU A 246 -3.65 -5.97 27.83
N TYR A 247 -2.92 -6.97 28.33
CA TYR A 247 -3.19 -7.59 29.62
C TYR A 247 -3.11 -6.58 30.78
N ARG A 248 -2.03 -5.79 30.85
CA ARG A 248 -1.85 -4.75 31.88
C ARG A 248 -2.85 -3.60 31.76
N SER A 249 -3.52 -3.46 30.62
CA SER A 249 -4.63 -2.52 30.41
C SER A 249 -6.01 -3.11 30.74
N GLY A 250 -6.08 -4.31 31.31
CA GLY A 250 -7.34 -5.01 31.62
C GLY A 250 -8.00 -5.68 30.42
N ARG A 251 -7.35 -5.70 29.25
CA ARG A 251 -7.88 -6.25 27.99
C ARG A 251 -7.41 -7.68 27.77
N GLN A 252 -7.66 -8.55 28.76
CA GLN A 252 -7.15 -9.93 28.76
C GLN A 252 -7.63 -10.75 27.55
N ALA A 253 -8.89 -10.63 27.16
CA ALA A 253 -9.44 -11.34 26.00
C ALA A 253 -8.68 -11.02 24.71
N GLU A 254 -8.32 -9.74 24.51
CA GLU A 254 -7.55 -9.28 23.35
C GLU A 254 -6.09 -9.72 23.41
N ALA A 255 -5.48 -9.76 24.60
CA ALA A 255 -4.14 -10.32 24.77
C ALA A 255 -4.09 -11.80 24.38
N LEU A 256 -5.12 -12.59 24.74
CA LEU A 256 -5.24 -13.99 24.35
C LEU A 256 -5.58 -14.15 22.86
N ALA A 257 -6.33 -13.22 22.26
CA ALA A 257 -6.56 -13.18 20.81
C ALA A 257 -5.24 -12.95 20.06
N ALA A 258 -4.43 -11.98 20.47
CA ALA A 258 -3.13 -11.70 19.84
C ALA A 258 -2.17 -12.91 19.87
N TYR A 259 -2.23 -13.75 20.91
CA TYR A 259 -1.48 -15.03 20.94
C TYR A 259 -1.99 -16.03 19.89
N ARG A 260 -3.32 -16.17 19.75
CA ARG A 260 -3.92 -17.06 18.76
C ARG A 260 -3.55 -16.64 17.34
N ASP A 261 -3.59 -15.34 17.07
CA ASP A 261 -3.19 -14.77 15.78
C ASP A 261 -1.71 -15.04 15.49
N ALA A 262 -0.85 -14.87 16.51
CA ALA A 262 0.58 -15.19 16.41
C ALA A 262 0.80 -16.67 16.08
N ARG A 263 0.13 -17.56 16.81
CA ARG A 263 0.25 -19.01 16.63
C ARG A 263 -0.22 -19.45 15.25
N ALA A 264 -1.36 -18.94 14.78
CA ALA A 264 -1.86 -19.21 13.43
C ALA A 264 -0.84 -18.77 12.37
N PHE A 265 -0.33 -17.54 12.49
CA PHE A 265 0.68 -17.01 11.57
C PHE A 265 1.94 -17.88 11.50
N PHE A 266 2.53 -18.27 12.64
CA PHE A 266 3.75 -19.10 12.63
C PHE A 266 3.50 -20.53 12.17
N ALA A 267 2.35 -21.11 12.49
CA ALA A 267 1.99 -22.44 12.04
C ALA A 267 1.75 -22.47 10.53
N GLU A 268 1.07 -21.47 9.97
CA GLU A 268 0.74 -21.40 8.54
C GLU A 268 1.96 -21.05 7.68
N GLU A 269 2.74 -20.04 8.06
CA GLU A 269 3.86 -19.56 7.23
C GLU A 269 5.14 -20.39 7.40
N PHE A 270 5.37 -20.98 8.59
CA PHE A 270 6.63 -21.64 8.93
C PHE A 270 6.48 -23.06 9.48
N GLY A 271 5.26 -23.52 9.76
CA GLY A 271 5.04 -24.83 10.38
C GLY A 271 5.60 -24.93 11.81
N SER A 272 5.79 -23.79 12.48
CA SER A 272 6.39 -23.70 13.82
C SER A 272 5.43 -23.11 14.84
N GLU A 273 5.62 -23.44 16.11
CA GLU A 273 4.94 -22.77 17.23
C GLU A 273 5.67 -21.46 17.60
N PRO A 274 4.98 -20.50 18.25
CA PRO A 274 5.64 -19.32 18.81
C PRO A 274 6.75 -19.69 19.80
N GLY A 275 7.76 -18.85 19.98
CA GLY A 275 8.87 -19.06 20.91
C GLY A 275 8.43 -19.09 22.38
N GLU A 276 9.27 -19.70 23.22
CA GLU A 276 9.00 -19.96 24.64
C GLU A 276 8.54 -18.72 25.40
N ARG A 277 9.19 -17.55 25.18
CA ARG A 277 8.83 -16.29 25.86
C ARG A 277 7.37 -15.90 25.63
N LEU A 278 6.83 -16.11 24.42
CA LEU A 278 5.45 -15.79 24.10
C LEU A 278 4.48 -16.84 24.67
N GLN A 279 4.86 -18.12 24.63
CA GLN A 279 4.10 -19.21 25.24
C GLN A 279 3.99 -19.04 26.77
N SER A 280 5.08 -18.70 27.45
CA SER A 280 5.10 -18.45 28.89
C SER A 280 4.19 -17.28 29.27
N LEU A 281 4.19 -16.19 28.48
CA LEU A 281 3.28 -15.07 28.71
C LEU A 281 1.82 -15.51 28.57
N HIS A 282 1.49 -16.29 27.55
CA HIS A 282 0.14 -16.83 27.37
C HIS A 282 -0.33 -17.64 28.58
N VAL A 283 0.51 -18.57 29.06
CA VAL A 283 0.20 -19.38 30.25
C VAL A 283 0.08 -18.52 31.50
N GLY A 284 0.96 -17.52 31.68
CA GLY A 284 0.89 -16.60 32.81
C GLY A 284 -0.39 -15.77 32.81
N ILE A 285 -0.84 -15.30 31.64
CA ILE A 285 -2.10 -14.56 31.48
C ILE A 285 -3.30 -15.45 31.84
N LEU A 286 -3.33 -16.71 31.38
CA LEU A 286 -4.39 -17.66 31.73
C LEU A 286 -4.48 -17.92 33.24
N ARG A 287 -3.33 -17.93 33.93
CA ARG A 287 -3.23 -18.14 35.38
C ARG A 287 -3.42 -16.86 36.20
N SER A 288 -3.57 -15.70 35.55
CA SER A 288 -3.57 -14.39 36.21
C SER A 288 -2.35 -14.20 37.13
N ASP A 289 -1.17 -14.54 36.63
CA ASP A 289 0.08 -14.52 37.40
C ASP A 289 0.38 -13.11 37.95
N PRO A 290 0.52 -12.94 39.28
CA PRO A 290 0.82 -11.64 39.89
C PRO A 290 2.13 -10.99 39.40
N SER A 291 3.09 -11.77 38.91
CA SER A 291 4.35 -11.25 38.36
C SER A 291 4.17 -10.48 37.04
N LEU A 292 3.05 -10.71 36.34
CA LEU A 292 2.70 -9.98 35.12
C LEU A 292 2.06 -8.63 35.40
N ALA A 293 1.61 -8.38 36.64
CA ALA A 293 1.10 -7.08 37.05
C ALA A 293 2.17 -6.01 36.89
N ALA A 294 1.75 -4.77 36.66
CA ALA A 294 2.69 -3.65 36.58
C ALA A 294 3.44 -3.52 37.93
N PRO A 295 4.78 -3.33 37.94
CA PRO A 295 5.52 -3.15 39.16
C PRO A 295 4.90 -2.03 40.01
N GLY A 296 4.54 -2.34 41.25
CA GLY A 296 4.00 -1.35 42.17
C GLY A 296 5.03 -0.24 42.46
N PRO A 297 4.60 1.00 42.80
CA PRO A 297 5.49 2.14 43.01
C PRO A 297 6.57 1.98 44.10
N GLY A 298 6.61 0.86 44.84
CA GLY A 298 7.61 0.56 45.87
C GLY A 298 8.50 -0.66 45.63
N ALA A 299 8.37 -1.37 44.50
CA ALA A 299 9.17 -2.59 44.26
C ALA A 299 10.63 -2.28 43.85
N ALA A 300 10.85 -1.25 43.02
CA ALA A 300 12.19 -0.88 42.55
C ALA A 300 13.12 -0.33 43.65
N ARG A 301 12.54 0.16 44.76
CA ARG A 301 13.31 0.74 45.87
C ARG A 301 13.75 -0.30 46.93
N ARG A 302 13.18 -1.50 46.91
CA ARG A 302 13.52 -2.58 47.87
C ARG A 302 14.62 -3.52 47.36
N SER A 303 14.82 -3.61 46.05
CA SER A 303 15.85 -4.49 45.49
C SER A 303 17.27 -3.90 45.53
N ALA A 304 17.44 -2.64 45.95
CA ALA A 304 18.73 -1.95 46.03
C ALA A 304 19.25 -1.78 47.48
N SER A 305 18.55 -2.33 48.47
CA SER A 305 18.92 -2.19 49.88
C SER A 305 18.57 -3.44 50.68
N GLU A 306 19.22 -4.56 50.36
CA GLU A 306 19.36 -5.64 51.33
C GLU A 306 20.74 -6.30 51.12
N PRO A 307 21.69 -6.11 52.04
CA PRO A 307 22.96 -6.84 52.01
C PRO A 307 22.72 -8.30 52.47
N PRO A 308 23.54 -9.26 52.03
CA PRO A 308 23.37 -10.65 52.43
C PRO A 308 23.89 -10.85 53.87
N ASP A 309 22.98 -11.11 54.80
CA ASP A 309 23.34 -11.69 56.10
C ASP A 309 23.61 -13.18 55.90
N ASP A 310 24.90 -13.52 55.94
CA ASP A 310 25.42 -14.84 56.26
C ASP A 310 25.45 -14.96 57.78
N ASP A 311 24.77 -15.96 58.34
CA ASP A 311 25.14 -16.62 59.60
C ASP A 311 24.19 -17.81 59.86
N GLY A 312 24.73 -19.02 59.76
CA GLY A 312 24.01 -20.26 60.01
C GLY A 312 23.97 -20.69 61.48
N ARG A 313 22.80 -21.17 61.94
CA ARG A 313 22.65 -22.41 62.74
C ARG A 313 21.17 -22.79 62.97
N PRO A 314 20.84 -24.09 63.13
CA PRO A 314 19.47 -24.54 63.34
C PRO A 314 19.18 -24.94 64.80
N ALA A 315 17.92 -24.80 65.25
CA ALA A 315 17.22 -25.76 66.13
C ALA A 315 15.85 -25.22 66.63
N ALA A 316 14.83 -26.08 66.43
CA ALA A 316 13.77 -26.49 67.37
C ALA A 316 12.70 -25.51 67.91
N ASP A 317 11.46 -26.02 67.78
CA ASP A 317 10.30 -25.97 68.67
C ASP A 317 9.84 -24.64 69.29
N ALA A 318 8.65 -24.19 68.88
CA ALA A 318 7.48 -24.15 69.76
C ALA A 318 6.23 -23.71 68.97
N ALA A 319 5.15 -24.48 69.13
CA ALA A 319 3.79 -24.02 68.91
C ALA A 319 3.46 -22.85 69.85
N ASP A 320 2.76 -21.82 69.38
CA ASP A 320 1.38 -21.62 69.82
C ASP A 320 0.63 -20.56 68.98
N THR A 321 -0.66 -20.78 68.98
CA THR A 321 -1.80 -20.08 68.39
C THR A 321 -1.89 -18.56 68.65
N VAL A 322 -2.31 -17.79 67.63
CA VAL A 322 -3.32 -16.73 67.83
C VAL A 322 -4.20 -16.59 66.58
N GLU A 323 -5.49 -16.59 66.86
CA GLU A 323 -6.67 -16.56 66.02
C GLU A 323 -7.08 -15.12 65.62
N ALA A 324 -7.68 -15.00 64.43
CA ALA A 324 -8.62 -13.99 63.94
C ALA A 324 -8.26 -12.48 63.97
N VAL A 325 -8.44 -11.81 62.82
CA VAL A 325 -9.60 -10.93 62.60
C VAL A 325 -9.71 -10.65 61.09
N ALA A 326 -10.77 -11.19 60.49
CA ALA A 326 -11.30 -10.76 59.21
C ALA A 326 -11.88 -9.34 59.37
N ARG A 327 -11.56 -8.43 58.44
CA ARG A 327 -12.36 -7.21 58.24
C ARG A 327 -12.93 -7.19 56.82
N PRO A 328 -14.24 -6.89 56.67
CA PRO A 328 -14.94 -6.96 55.41
C PRO A 328 -14.69 -5.71 54.54
N SER A 329 -14.72 -5.93 53.23
CA SER A 329 -14.70 -4.92 52.17
C SER A 329 -15.93 -4.00 52.25
N PRO A 330 -15.81 -2.70 51.93
CA PRO A 330 -16.96 -1.79 51.84
C PRO A 330 -17.82 -2.05 50.59
N PRO A 331 -19.13 -1.74 50.62
CA PRO A 331 -20.08 -2.13 49.59
C PRO A 331 -20.01 -1.28 48.33
N VAL A 332 -20.29 -1.96 47.22
CA VAL A 332 -20.47 -1.43 45.86
C VAL A 332 -21.82 -0.69 45.77
N PRO A 333 -21.90 0.52 45.20
CA PRO A 333 -23.18 1.09 44.81
C PRO A 333 -23.64 0.49 43.47
N SER A 334 -24.80 -0.17 43.48
CA SER A 334 -25.57 -0.50 42.28
C SER A 334 -26.38 0.70 41.82
N GLY A 335 -26.47 0.91 40.51
CA GLY A 335 -27.45 1.83 39.92
C GLY A 335 -26.93 2.63 38.72
N PHE A 336 -26.84 2.00 37.55
CA PHE A 336 -26.95 2.71 36.28
C PHE A 336 -28.15 2.13 35.53
N ALA A 337 -29.24 2.88 35.49
CA ALA A 337 -30.40 2.61 34.65
C ALA A 337 -30.24 3.38 33.32
N PRO A 338 -30.54 2.76 32.16
CA PRO A 338 -30.54 3.46 30.87
C PRO A 338 -31.71 4.47 30.77
N PRO A 339 -31.59 5.54 29.96
CA PRO A 339 -32.67 6.50 29.79
C PRO A 339 -33.83 5.95 28.96
N ASP A 340 -35.06 6.24 29.40
CA ASP A 340 -36.34 5.93 28.77
C ASP A 340 -36.52 6.70 27.44
N PRO A 341 -36.88 6.05 26.32
CA PRO A 341 -37.02 6.69 25.02
C PRO A 341 -38.38 7.41 24.78
N ARG A 342 -39.13 7.78 25.81
CA ARG A 342 -40.49 8.37 25.65
C ARG A 342 -40.69 9.80 26.16
N LEU A 343 -39.73 10.69 25.97
CA LEU A 343 -39.96 12.13 26.15
C LEU A 343 -39.92 12.86 24.81
N ASN A 344 -41.12 13.08 24.27
CA ASN A 344 -41.40 13.96 23.16
C ASN A 344 -41.93 15.29 23.72
N PRO A 345 -41.36 16.46 23.44
CA PRO A 345 -42.05 17.72 23.73
C PRO A 345 -42.88 18.17 22.53
N ALA A 346 -44.18 18.38 22.77
CA ALA A 346 -45.09 19.14 21.90
C ALA A 346 -45.72 20.28 22.73
N PRO A 347 -46.53 21.18 22.15
CA PRO A 347 -46.12 22.44 21.51
C PRO A 347 -46.67 23.66 22.26
N VAL A 348 -46.16 24.88 21.98
CA VAL A 348 -46.88 26.12 22.30
C VAL A 348 -46.83 27.06 21.11
N ALA A 349 -48.00 27.31 20.55
CA ALA A 349 -48.31 28.44 19.69
C ALA A 349 -48.90 29.56 20.56
N ASP A 350 -48.52 30.81 20.30
CA ASP A 350 -49.46 31.91 20.07
C ASP A 350 -48.69 33.17 19.62
N ALA A 351 -49.16 33.72 18.49
CA ALA A 351 -48.91 35.07 17.98
C ALA A 351 -50.23 35.87 18.17
N PRO A 352 -50.28 37.23 18.10
CA PRO A 352 -50.03 37.94 16.84
C PRO A 352 -49.46 39.38 16.96
N ASP A 353 -48.80 39.86 15.90
CA ASP A 353 -49.24 40.99 15.04
C ASP A 353 -48.09 41.55 14.19
N ALA A 354 -48.40 41.74 12.90
CA ALA A 354 -47.52 42.12 11.78
C ALA A 354 -47.27 43.67 11.73
N PRO A 355 -46.49 44.28 10.80
CA PRO A 355 -46.35 43.93 9.38
C PRO A 355 -44.95 44.09 8.74
N GLY A 356 -44.77 43.52 7.53
CA GLY A 356 -43.75 43.98 6.56
C GLY A 356 -42.81 42.90 6.02
N GLY A 357 -43.30 42.09 5.08
CA GLY A 357 -42.50 41.06 4.41
C GLY A 357 -41.45 41.61 3.45
N ARG A 358 -40.24 41.04 3.46
CA ARG A 358 -39.26 41.13 2.38
C ARG A 358 -38.52 39.80 2.26
N LEU A 359 -38.96 38.98 1.33
CA LEU A 359 -38.28 37.75 0.89
C LEU A 359 -37.15 38.12 -0.08
N LEU A 360 -35.93 37.64 0.21
CA LEU A 360 -34.85 37.55 -0.77
C LEU A 360 -35.00 36.24 -1.54
N ALA A 361 -35.42 36.34 -2.80
CA ALA A 361 -35.48 35.25 -3.75
C ALA A 361 -34.12 35.04 -4.43
N TYR A 362 -33.73 33.77 -4.58
CA TYR A 362 -32.71 33.31 -5.53
C TYR A 362 -33.20 33.54 -6.98
N PRO A 363 -32.36 34.03 -7.90
CA PRO A 363 -32.71 34.09 -9.32
C PRO A 363 -32.32 32.81 -10.08
N ALA A 364 -33.19 32.40 -10.98
CA ALA A 364 -32.96 31.42 -12.06
C ALA A 364 -32.55 32.17 -13.37
N PRO A 365 -32.11 31.47 -14.45
CA PRO A 365 -31.07 31.93 -15.39
C PRO A 365 -31.58 32.84 -16.52
N ALA A 366 -30.69 33.71 -17.02
CA ALA A 366 -30.93 34.57 -18.17
C ALA A 366 -30.07 34.18 -19.39
N ALA A 367 -30.67 34.35 -20.57
CA ALA A 367 -30.20 33.98 -21.90
C ALA A 367 -28.97 34.76 -22.40
N ALA A 368 -28.30 34.17 -23.39
CA ALA A 368 -27.06 34.60 -24.04
C ALA A 368 -27.16 35.92 -24.84
N PRO A 369 -26.07 36.70 -24.94
CA PRO A 369 -25.88 37.72 -25.97
C PRO A 369 -24.84 37.33 -27.05
N ALA A 370 -25.05 37.93 -28.22
CA ALA A 370 -24.39 37.75 -29.53
C ALA A 370 -22.95 38.35 -29.61
N PRO A 371 -22.16 38.04 -30.67
CA PRO A 371 -20.71 38.25 -30.72
C PRO A 371 -20.26 39.70 -31.04
N PRO A 372 -18.98 40.05 -30.73
CA PRO A 372 -18.45 41.41 -30.82
C PRO A 372 -18.04 41.88 -32.23
N PRO A 373 -17.89 43.21 -32.43
CA PRO A 373 -17.59 43.84 -33.72
C PRO A 373 -16.13 43.72 -34.17
N SER A 374 -15.94 43.75 -35.50
CA SER A 374 -14.68 43.75 -36.23
C SER A 374 -13.88 45.06 -36.09
N TRP A 375 -12.55 44.95 -36.04
CA TRP A 375 -11.60 46.05 -36.12
C TRP A 375 -11.16 46.33 -37.58
N PRO A 376 -10.69 47.56 -37.89
CA PRO A 376 -10.84 48.16 -39.22
C PRO A 376 -9.69 47.90 -40.20
N SER A 377 -10.06 47.77 -41.47
CA SER A 377 -9.19 47.70 -42.64
C SER A 377 -8.48 49.04 -42.90
N TYR A 378 -7.15 49.02 -43.00
CA TYR A 378 -6.36 50.14 -43.50
C TYR A 378 -6.14 50.00 -45.02
N ASN A 379 -6.53 51.04 -45.76
CA ASN A 379 -6.32 51.19 -47.19
C ASN A 379 -4.84 51.53 -47.50
N GLY A 380 -4.26 50.83 -48.47
CA GLY A 380 -3.08 51.28 -49.23
C GLY A 380 -3.52 51.75 -50.63
N PRO A 381 -2.89 52.80 -51.21
CA PRO A 381 -3.37 53.41 -52.44
C PRO A 381 -2.95 52.65 -53.70
N ALA A 382 -3.76 52.86 -54.73
CA ALA A 382 -3.68 52.29 -56.06
C ALA A 382 -2.44 52.73 -56.87
N PHE A 383 -1.96 51.83 -57.71
CA PHE A 383 -1.39 52.20 -59.01
C PHE A 383 -2.24 51.59 -60.12
N ALA A 384 -2.64 52.46 -61.04
CA ALA A 384 -3.49 52.24 -62.18
C ALA A 384 -2.73 51.63 -63.36
N ASN A 385 -3.47 50.86 -64.18
CA ASN A 385 -3.49 50.86 -65.65
C ASN A 385 -4.50 49.76 -66.04
N GLY A 386 -5.73 50.09 -66.46
CA GLY A 386 -6.11 50.44 -67.85
C GLY A 386 -6.32 49.13 -68.62
N SER A 387 -7.48 48.74 -69.17
CA SER A 387 -8.59 49.40 -69.86
C SER A 387 -9.72 48.34 -69.99
N ALA A 388 -10.97 48.59 -69.60
CA ALA A 388 -12.05 49.22 -70.37
C ALA A 388 -12.68 48.34 -71.48
N PHE A 389 -14.03 48.36 -71.50
CA PHE A 389 -15.02 47.79 -72.43
C PHE A 389 -15.37 46.30 -72.19
N GLY A 390 -16.59 45.90 -71.84
CA GLY A 390 -17.90 46.56 -71.89
C GLY A 390 -18.71 46.08 -73.11
N ASN A 391 -19.88 45.50 -72.81
CA ASN A 391 -20.98 45.09 -73.69
C ASN A 391 -20.89 43.73 -74.43
N GLY A 392 -21.83 42.85 -74.10
CA GLY A 392 -22.87 42.54 -75.09
C GLY A 392 -23.11 41.06 -75.43
N VAL A 393 -24.29 40.59 -75.01
CA VAL A 393 -25.24 39.73 -75.74
C VAL A 393 -25.01 38.20 -75.83
N ALA A 394 -26.08 37.50 -75.41
CA ALA A 394 -26.65 36.25 -75.94
C ALA A 394 -25.79 34.97 -76.01
N GLY A 395 -26.22 33.98 -75.22
CA GLY A 395 -26.99 32.86 -75.79
C GLY A 395 -26.23 31.77 -76.56
N TYR A 396 -26.20 30.60 -75.93
CA TYR A 396 -26.17 29.24 -76.50
C TYR A 396 -24.92 28.72 -77.26
N SER A 397 -24.35 27.70 -76.59
CA SER A 397 -23.98 26.37 -77.10
C SER A 397 -22.66 26.14 -77.83
N ALA A 398 -22.01 25.08 -77.32
CA ALA A 398 -21.15 24.09 -77.98
C ALA A 398 -19.69 24.44 -78.31
N ALA A 399 -18.80 23.61 -77.74
CA ALA A 399 -17.38 23.45 -78.08
C ALA A 399 -17.20 23.04 -79.57
N PRO A 400 -16.01 23.26 -80.16
CA PRO A 400 -15.00 22.19 -80.11
C PRO A 400 -13.53 22.63 -80.08
N ALA A 401 -12.70 21.72 -79.56
CA ALA A 401 -11.30 21.40 -79.89
C ALA A 401 -10.30 22.52 -80.26
N ALA A 402 -9.29 22.69 -79.41
CA ALA A 402 -7.93 23.01 -79.86
C ALA A 402 -6.94 22.06 -79.15
N TRP A 403 -6.55 21.03 -79.89
CA TRP A 403 -5.44 20.15 -79.60
C TRP A 403 -4.13 20.92 -79.82
N GLY A 404 -3.22 20.88 -78.85
CA GLY A 404 -1.90 21.48 -78.96
C GLY A 404 -0.95 20.97 -77.87
N ALA A 405 -0.25 19.88 -78.19
CA ALA A 405 0.96 19.34 -77.56
C ALA A 405 0.92 18.89 -76.08
N TRP A 406 0.82 17.57 -75.87
CA TRP A 406 1.33 16.92 -74.66
C TRP A 406 2.86 16.77 -74.76
N PRO A 407 3.66 17.13 -73.75
CA PRO A 407 5.06 16.70 -73.71
C PRO A 407 5.12 15.18 -73.49
N ALA A 408 6.11 14.52 -74.10
CA ALA A 408 6.31 13.07 -74.03
C ALA A 408 6.36 12.56 -72.58
N PRO A 409 5.93 11.31 -72.31
CA PRO A 409 5.96 10.75 -70.96
C PRO A 409 7.41 10.69 -70.47
N VAL A 410 7.67 11.38 -69.36
CA VAL A 410 8.93 11.26 -68.63
C VAL A 410 9.06 9.83 -68.16
N GLU A 411 10.11 9.16 -68.60
CA GLU A 411 10.51 7.82 -68.17
C GLU A 411 10.71 7.84 -66.64
N LYS A 412 9.71 7.33 -65.90
CA LYS A 412 9.76 7.26 -64.43
C LYS A 412 10.85 6.25 -64.03
N LYS A 413 11.93 6.75 -63.45
CA LYS A 413 12.97 5.92 -62.82
C LYS A 413 12.33 5.05 -61.74
N ARG A 414 12.48 3.74 -61.88
CA ARG A 414 12.07 2.73 -60.89
C ARG A 414 12.67 3.06 -59.51
N PRO A 415 11.92 2.94 -58.41
CA PRO A 415 12.46 3.13 -57.08
C PRO A 415 13.54 2.08 -56.81
N ALA A 416 14.70 2.53 -56.33
CA ALA A 416 15.81 1.65 -56.00
C ALA A 416 15.38 0.66 -54.90
N TRP A 417 15.83 -0.60 -55.01
CA TRP A 417 15.64 -1.66 -54.01
C TRP A 417 15.78 -1.24 -52.52
N PRO A 418 16.62 -0.26 -52.11
CA PRO A 418 16.62 0.25 -50.74
C PRO A 418 15.28 0.84 -50.28
N LEU A 419 14.51 1.51 -51.14
CA LEU A 419 13.20 2.06 -50.75
C LEU A 419 12.18 0.92 -50.55
N ARG A 420 12.27 -0.14 -51.34
CA ARG A 420 11.45 -1.37 -51.17
C ARG A 420 11.80 -2.09 -49.87
N ALA A 421 13.09 -2.19 -49.55
CA ALA A 421 13.57 -2.77 -48.29
C ALA A 421 13.13 -1.92 -47.09
N VAL A 422 13.20 -0.58 -47.18
CA VAL A 422 12.76 0.32 -46.10
C VAL A 422 11.25 0.20 -45.87
N LEU A 423 10.42 0.27 -46.91
CA LEU A 423 8.96 0.14 -46.79
C LEU A 423 8.53 -1.24 -46.27
N ALA A 424 9.21 -2.32 -46.67
CA ALA A 424 8.98 -3.66 -46.13
C ALA A 424 9.50 -3.85 -44.69
N SER A 425 10.52 -3.07 -44.28
CA SER A 425 11.12 -3.15 -42.94
C SER A 425 10.37 -2.34 -41.87
N ILE A 426 9.63 -1.29 -42.25
CA ILE A 426 8.84 -0.46 -41.32
C ILE A 426 7.80 -1.29 -40.53
N PRO A 427 7.05 -2.22 -41.15
CA PRO A 427 6.16 -3.13 -40.41
C PRO A 427 6.91 -4.15 -39.54
N LEU A 428 8.06 -4.66 -40.02
CA LEU A 428 8.93 -5.62 -39.33
C LEU A 428 9.58 -5.04 -38.07
N LEU A 429 9.92 -3.75 -38.09
CA LEU A 429 10.44 -3.01 -36.94
C LEU A 429 9.34 -2.54 -35.97
N SER A 430 8.08 -2.58 -36.40
CA SER A 430 6.94 -2.31 -35.53
C SER A 430 6.47 -3.59 -34.84
N LEU A 431 6.24 -3.54 -33.54
CA LEU A 431 5.74 -4.67 -32.73
C LEU A 431 4.38 -5.26 -33.17
N GLY A 432 3.77 -4.77 -34.26
CA GLY A 432 2.50 -5.24 -34.80
C GLY A 432 2.51 -6.70 -35.28
N LEU A 433 3.67 -7.20 -35.77
CA LEU A 433 3.79 -8.55 -36.36
C LEU A 433 3.56 -9.69 -35.36
N ALA A 434 3.86 -9.48 -34.07
CA ALA A 434 3.67 -10.48 -33.01
C ALA A 434 2.35 -10.28 -32.23
N THR A 435 1.58 -9.23 -32.53
CA THR A 435 0.36 -8.87 -31.79
C THR A 435 -0.69 -9.99 -31.83
N TRP A 436 -0.90 -10.60 -33.01
CA TRP A 436 -1.86 -11.70 -33.14
C TRP A 436 -1.45 -12.91 -32.28
N ALA A 437 -0.15 -13.23 -32.19
CA ALA A 437 0.32 -14.36 -31.40
C ALA A 437 0.09 -14.17 -29.89
N VAL A 438 0.26 -12.93 -29.40
CA VAL A 438 -0.02 -12.63 -27.99
C VAL A 438 -1.53 -12.58 -27.71
N LEU A 439 -2.34 -12.03 -28.62
CA LEU A 439 -3.80 -12.11 -28.52
C LEU A 439 -4.28 -13.57 -28.51
N ALA A 440 -3.70 -14.45 -29.33
CA ALA A 440 -3.99 -15.88 -29.32
C ALA A 440 -3.62 -16.54 -27.98
N TYR A 441 -2.44 -16.23 -27.43
CA TYR A 441 -2.02 -16.72 -26.12
C TYR A 441 -3.00 -16.31 -25.01
N PHE A 442 -3.43 -15.05 -24.99
CA PHE A 442 -4.42 -14.58 -24.01
C PHE A 442 -5.82 -15.13 -24.27
N ALA A 443 -6.21 -15.33 -25.53
CA ALA A 443 -7.47 -15.99 -25.87
C ALA A 443 -7.52 -17.42 -25.32
N ALA A 444 -6.42 -18.17 -25.46
CA ALA A 444 -6.28 -19.51 -24.91
C ALA A 444 -6.27 -19.49 -23.37
N ARG A 445 -5.51 -18.59 -22.76
CA ARG A 445 -5.43 -18.46 -21.30
C ARG A 445 -6.75 -18.02 -20.66
N ARG A 446 -7.49 -17.11 -21.29
CA ARG A 446 -8.75 -16.55 -20.79
C ARG A 446 -9.99 -17.27 -21.32
N ARG A 447 -9.83 -18.29 -22.16
CA ARG A 447 -10.90 -19.00 -22.89
C ARG A 447 -11.94 -18.05 -23.52
N SER A 448 -11.47 -16.91 -24.03
CA SER A 448 -12.33 -15.89 -24.61
C SER A 448 -12.37 -16.04 -26.12
N TRP A 449 -13.53 -16.40 -26.65
CA TRP A 449 -13.74 -16.55 -28.08
C TRP A 449 -13.65 -15.21 -28.83
N TRP A 450 -13.96 -14.09 -28.17
CA TRP A 450 -13.80 -12.75 -28.74
C TRP A 450 -12.33 -12.38 -28.94
N LEU A 451 -11.45 -12.72 -28.00
CA LEU A 451 -10.00 -12.54 -28.17
C LEU A 451 -9.44 -13.48 -29.23
N ALA A 452 -9.98 -14.69 -29.34
CA ALA A 452 -9.60 -15.63 -30.40
C ALA A 452 -10.01 -15.09 -31.78
N LEU A 453 -11.22 -14.52 -31.89
CA LEU A 453 -11.70 -13.87 -33.11
C LEU A 453 -10.84 -12.65 -33.46
N ALA A 454 -10.55 -11.78 -32.49
CA ALA A 454 -9.69 -10.62 -32.68
C ALA A 454 -8.27 -11.02 -33.13
N SER A 455 -7.71 -12.07 -32.54
CA SER A 455 -6.43 -12.65 -32.96
C SER A 455 -6.46 -13.16 -34.40
N ALA A 456 -7.52 -13.87 -34.80
CA ALA A 456 -7.66 -14.41 -36.16
C ALA A 456 -7.82 -13.30 -37.20
N VAL A 457 -8.61 -12.27 -36.88
CA VAL A 457 -8.79 -11.07 -37.73
C VAL A 457 -7.46 -10.34 -37.90
N GLN A 458 -6.71 -10.16 -36.81
CA GLN A 458 -5.41 -9.48 -36.84
C GLN A 458 -4.36 -10.26 -37.66
N LEU A 459 -4.33 -11.59 -37.53
CA LEU A 459 -3.50 -12.47 -38.35
C LEU A 459 -3.88 -12.35 -39.83
N GLY A 460 -5.18 -12.39 -40.15
CA GLY A 460 -5.68 -12.24 -41.52
C GLY A 460 -5.30 -10.91 -42.17
N LEU A 461 -5.44 -9.79 -41.46
CA LEU A 461 -5.02 -8.47 -41.93
C LEU A 461 -3.51 -8.38 -42.15
N THR A 462 -2.72 -9.02 -41.29
CA THR A 462 -1.25 -9.06 -41.42
C THR A 462 -0.83 -9.86 -42.66
N VAL A 463 -1.44 -11.03 -42.89
CA VAL A 463 -1.19 -11.87 -44.07
C VAL A 463 -1.64 -11.17 -45.34
N LEU A 464 -2.82 -10.52 -45.34
CA LEU A 464 -3.34 -9.80 -46.49
C LEU A 464 -2.45 -8.60 -46.85
N GLY A 465 -2.05 -7.79 -45.86
CA GLY A 465 -1.18 -6.63 -46.07
C GLY A 465 0.21 -7.02 -46.58
N PHE A 466 0.84 -8.03 -45.98
CA PHE A 466 2.17 -8.48 -46.41
C PHE A 466 2.14 -9.20 -47.76
N GLY A 467 1.15 -10.08 -47.97
CA GLY A 467 0.98 -10.80 -49.23
C GLY A 467 0.69 -9.87 -50.40
N SER A 468 -0.12 -8.83 -50.20
CA SER A 468 -0.40 -7.83 -51.22
C SER A 468 0.78 -6.88 -51.47
N ALA A 469 1.53 -6.49 -50.43
CA ALA A 469 2.75 -5.71 -50.58
C ALA A 469 3.87 -6.46 -51.32
N LEU A 470 3.96 -7.79 -51.17
CA LEU A 470 4.89 -8.63 -51.94
C LEU A 470 4.44 -8.87 -53.39
N ALA A 471 3.13 -8.80 -53.66
CA ALA A 471 2.55 -9.09 -54.97
C ALA A 471 2.32 -7.85 -55.85
N SER A 472 2.31 -6.64 -55.28
CA SER A 472 2.01 -5.40 -56.02
C SER A 472 3.18 -4.90 -56.88
N ASP A 473 2.91 -4.58 -58.15
CA ASP A 473 3.86 -3.93 -59.05
C ASP A 473 3.70 -2.40 -58.98
N VAL A 474 4.80 -1.70 -58.66
CA VAL A 474 4.79 -0.31 -58.14
C VAL A 474 4.42 0.74 -59.20
N ASP A 475 4.45 0.37 -60.49
CA ASP A 475 4.13 1.28 -61.59
C ASP A 475 2.62 1.35 -61.93
N GLN A 476 1.78 0.51 -61.31
CA GLN A 476 0.32 0.58 -61.44
C GLN A 476 -0.34 0.73 -60.07
N THR A 477 -0.56 1.99 -59.66
CA THR A 477 -1.41 2.26 -58.51
C THR A 477 -2.84 1.83 -58.82
N THR A 478 -3.26 0.74 -58.21
CA THR A 478 -4.56 0.11 -58.44
C THR A 478 -5.47 0.47 -57.27
N TRP A 479 -6.79 0.50 -57.45
CA TRP A 479 -7.75 0.76 -56.37
C TRP A 479 -7.61 -0.16 -55.14
N TRP A 480 -6.89 -1.30 -55.29
CA TRP A 480 -6.49 -2.23 -54.22
C TRP A 480 -5.39 -1.71 -53.28
N ASP A 481 -4.66 -0.65 -53.63
CA ASP A 481 -3.62 -0.06 -52.77
C ASP A 481 -4.20 0.62 -51.54
N VAL A 482 -5.45 1.09 -51.65
CA VAL A 482 -6.18 1.72 -50.54
C VAL A 482 -6.48 0.69 -49.44
N PRO A 483 -7.13 -0.47 -49.71
CA PRO A 483 -7.27 -1.56 -48.75
C PRO A 483 -5.94 -2.04 -48.15
N MET A 484 -4.87 -2.13 -48.96
CA MET A 484 -3.53 -2.52 -48.49
C MET A 484 -3.00 -1.55 -47.44
N MET A 485 -3.03 -0.24 -47.72
CA MET A 485 -2.63 0.81 -46.78
C MET A 485 -3.46 0.75 -45.49
N PHE A 486 -4.77 0.53 -45.58
CA PHE A 486 -5.63 0.37 -44.41
C PHE A 486 -5.28 -0.87 -43.57
N SER A 487 -4.94 -2.01 -44.20
CA SER A 487 -4.51 -3.21 -43.47
C SER A 487 -3.17 -3.04 -42.75
N LEU A 488 -2.23 -2.30 -43.34
CA LEU A 488 -0.95 -1.91 -42.72
C LEU A 488 -1.18 -0.95 -41.53
N LEU A 489 -2.07 0.03 -41.69
CA LEU A 489 -2.42 0.95 -40.61
C LEU A 489 -3.09 0.22 -39.43
N ALA A 490 -4.00 -0.71 -39.71
CA ALA A 490 -4.68 -1.52 -38.70
C ALA A 490 -3.72 -2.46 -37.95
N THR A 491 -2.69 -2.97 -38.63
CA THR A 491 -1.66 -3.80 -38.00
C THR A 491 -0.72 -3.00 -37.10
N MET A 492 -0.37 -1.76 -37.47
CA MET A 492 0.34 -0.83 -36.58
C MET A 492 -0.51 -0.42 -35.36
N LEU A 493 -1.80 -0.15 -35.57
CA LEU A 493 -2.74 0.20 -34.48
C LEU A 493 -2.92 -0.97 -33.49
N GLY A 494 -2.92 -2.21 -33.99
CA GLY A 494 -2.92 -3.41 -33.17
C GLY A 494 -1.69 -3.51 -32.26
N GLY A 495 -0.52 -3.08 -32.73
CA GLY A 495 0.69 -2.97 -31.91
C GLY A 495 0.56 -1.99 -30.74
N ALA A 496 -0.21 -0.90 -30.92
CA ALA A 496 -0.52 0.04 -29.83
C ALA A 496 -1.50 -0.58 -28.82
N VAL A 497 -2.51 -1.32 -29.28
CA VAL A 497 -3.41 -2.11 -28.41
C VAL A 497 -2.62 -3.18 -27.64
N HIS A 498 -1.64 -3.80 -28.29
CA HIS A 498 -0.74 -4.77 -27.67
C HIS A 498 0.12 -4.16 -26.56
N LEU A 499 0.66 -2.96 -26.77
CA LEU A 499 1.39 -2.21 -25.75
C LEU A 499 0.45 -1.83 -24.60
N VAL A 500 -0.74 -1.32 -24.89
CA VAL A 500 -1.77 -0.98 -23.89
C VAL A 500 -2.19 -2.21 -23.08
N VAL A 501 -2.34 -3.39 -23.69
CA VAL A 501 -2.69 -4.62 -22.96
C VAL A 501 -1.52 -5.15 -22.12
N LEU A 502 -0.28 -4.97 -22.56
CA LEU A 502 0.91 -5.34 -21.78
C LEU A 502 1.21 -4.34 -20.65
N THR A 503 0.83 -3.07 -20.80
CA THR A 503 1.03 -2.02 -19.79
C THR A 503 -0.20 -1.72 -18.94
N ALA A 504 -1.39 -2.20 -19.33
CA ALA A 504 -2.59 -2.08 -18.54
C ALA A 504 -2.55 -3.09 -17.40
N GLU A 505 -2.14 -2.62 -16.22
CA GLU A 505 -2.71 -3.17 -14.99
C GLU A 505 -4.24 -2.96 -15.02
N PRO A 506 -5.04 -3.85 -14.39
CA PRO A 506 -6.51 -3.78 -14.43
C PRO A 506 -6.98 -2.35 -14.11
N TRP A 507 -7.69 -1.76 -15.07
CA TRP A 507 -8.09 -0.34 -15.10
C TRP A 507 -8.54 0.14 -13.71
N SER A 508 -7.72 0.98 -13.10
CA SER A 508 -8.10 1.85 -11.99
C SER A 508 -8.24 3.27 -12.57
N PRO A 509 -9.31 4.01 -12.27
CA PRO A 509 -9.52 5.34 -12.84
C PRO A 509 -8.36 6.27 -12.45
N PRO A 510 -8.01 7.28 -13.29
CA PRO A 510 -6.91 8.18 -12.99
C PRO A 510 -7.21 8.91 -11.67
N PRO A 511 -6.20 9.08 -10.79
CA PRO A 511 -6.40 9.86 -9.59
C PRO A 511 -6.78 11.29 -10.01
N PRO A 512 -7.71 11.96 -9.30
CA PRO A 512 -7.85 13.40 -9.42
C PRO A 512 -6.49 14.02 -9.10
N ASP A 513 -6.13 15.12 -9.75
CA ASP A 513 -4.83 15.82 -9.61
C ASP A 513 -4.50 16.31 -8.17
N ASP A 514 -5.29 15.91 -7.18
CA ASP A 514 -5.08 16.08 -5.75
C ASP A 514 -4.83 14.71 -5.08
N GLU A 515 -3.62 14.47 -4.57
CA GLU A 515 -3.26 13.31 -3.72
C GLU A 515 -4.24 13.10 -2.54
N ARG A 516 -4.94 14.17 -2.12
CA ARG A 516 -5.99 14.14 -1.09
C ARG A 516 -7.25 13.40 -1.53
N ALA A 517 -7.61 13.45 -2.81
CA ALA A 517 -8.80 12.79 -3.34
C ALA A 517 -8.56 11.28 -3.57
N ALA A 518 -7.35 10.90 -4.00
CA ALA A 518 -6.93 9.49 -4.07
C ALA A 518 -6.87 8.84 -2.68
N ALA A 519 -6.35 9.56 -1.67
CA ALA A 519 -6.41 9.12 -0.27
C ALA A 519 -7.87 9.02 0.23
N ALA A 520 -8.74 9.98 -0.14
CA ALA A 520 -10.16 9.96 0.23
C ALA A 520 -10.96 8.83 -0.43
N MET A 521 -10.52 8.27 -1.57
CA MET A 521 -11.13 7.10 -2.22
C MET A 521 -10.50 5.76 -1.77
N ALA A 522 -9.22 5.75 -1.39
CA ALA A 522 -8.56 4.55 -0.86
C ALA A 522 -9.01 4.22 0.58
N VAL A 523 -9.27 5.24 1.40
CA VAL A 523 -9.77 5.09 2.79
C VAL A 523 -11.09 4.30 2.85
N PRO A 524 -12.14 4.59 2.06
CA PRO A 524 -13.39 3.81 2.11
C PRO A 524 -13.23 2.38 1.58
N MET A 525 -12.30 2.10 0.66
CA MET A 525 -12.04 0.72 0.21
C MET A 525 -11.32 -0.11 1.27
N ILE A 526 -10.35 0.47 1.98
CA ILE A 526 -9.67 -0.17 3.10
C ILE A 526 -10.67 -0.40 4.24
N GLU A 527 -11.50 0.60 4.54
CA GLU A 527 -12.53 0.51 5.57
C GLU A 527 -13.58 -0.56 5.24
N GLN A 528 -14.04 -0.66 3.99
CA GLN A 528 -14.91 -1.74 3.53
C GLN A 528 -14.25 -3.12 3.69
N ARG A 529 -12.97 -3.25 3.36
CA ARG A 529 -12.25 -4.53 3.51
C ARG A 529 -12.12 -4.94 4.98
N VAL A 530 -11.84 -3.98 5.87
CA VAL A 530 -11.80 -4.20 7.33
C VAL A 530 -13.17 -4.61 7.87
N ARG A 531 -14.25 -3.94 7.43
CA ARG A 531 -15.63 -4.28 7.83
C ARG A 531 -16.03 -5.70 7.37
N ARG A 532 -15.67 -6.09 6.14
CA ARG A 532 -15.88 -7.47 5.64
C ARG A 532 -15.16 -8.50 6.49
N GLU A 533 -13.92 -8.21 6.88
CA GLU A 533 -13.13 -9.15 7.68
C GLU A 533 -13.67 -9.28 9.10
N GLN A 534 -14.10 -8.17 9.72
CA GLN A 534 -14.80 -8.18 11.01
C GLN A 534 -16.12 -8.96 10.93
N ALA A 535 -16.90 -8.78 9.86
CA ALA A 535 -18.14 -9.51 9.63
C ALA A 535 -17.91 -11.02 9.47
N ARG A 536 -16.87 -11.42 8.72
CA ARG A 536 -16.45 -12.83 8.59
C ARG A 536 -16.00 -13.43 9.93
N SER A 537 -15.22 -12.68 10.70
CA SER A 537 -14.81 -13.07 12.05
C SER A 537 -16.02 -13.28 12.97
N LEU A 538 -17.06 -12.42 12.88
CA LEU A 538 -18.29 -12.58 13.63
C LEU A 538 -19.07 -13.84 13.21
N VAL A 539 -19.17 -14.12 11.91
CA VAL A 539 -19.82 -15.35 11.42
C VAL A 539 -19.06 -16.61 11.86
N ALA A 540 -17.72 -16.57 11.87
CA ALA A 540 -16.89 -17.70 12.26
C ALA A 540 -16.92 -18.02 13.76
N HIS A 541 -17.03 -17.00 14.61
CA HIS A 541 -16.97 -17.18 16.07
C HIS A 541 -18.31 -17.07 16.79
N HIS A 542 -19.26 -16.31 16.23
CA HIS A 542 -20.56 -15.99 16.84
C HIS A 542 -21.68 -16.00 15.78
N PRO A 543 -21.96 -17.15 15.13
CA PRO A 543 -22.93 -17.22 14.03
C PRO A 543 -24.34 -16.80 14.44
N GLU A 544 -24.73 -17.01 15.70
CA GLU A 544 -26.00 -16.54 16.27
C GLU A 544 -26.11 -15.01 16.32
N VAL A 545 -25.03 -14.34 16.73
CA VAL A 545 -24.96 -12.87 16.77
C VAL A 545 -24.95 -12.32 15.34
N ALA A 546 -24.18 -12.94 14.44
CA ALA A 546 -24.12 -12.55 13.03
C ALA A 546 -25.50 -12.61 12.34
N ARG A 547 -26.31 -13.63 12.66
CA ARG A 547 -27.70 -13.73 12.19
C ARG A 547 -28.59 -12.62 12.75
N HIS A 548 -28.48 -12.31 14.04
CA HIS A 548 -29.25 -11.23 14.66
C HIS A 548 -28.91 -9.85 14.07
N LEU A 549 -27.63 -9.64 13.73
CA LEU A 549 -27.14 -8.41 13.10
C LEU A 549 -27.46 -8.32 11.59
N GLY A 550 -27.97 -9.40 10.99
CA GLY A 550 -28.30 -9.42 9.57
C GLY A 550 -27.09 -9.41 8.64
N ILE A 551 -25.94 -9.95 9.06
CA ILE A 551 -24.72 -10.01 8.23
C ILE A 551 -25.00 -10.81 6.96
N GLY A 552 -24.68 -10.23 5.80
CA GLY A 552 -24.93 -10.84 4.50
C GLY A 552 -26.36 -10.67 3.97
N ARG A 553 -27.21 -9.89 4.65
CA ARG A 553 -28.63 -9.69 4.28
C ARG A 553 -28.91 -8.23 3.90
N PRO A 554 -28.58 -7.82 2.65
CA PRO A 554 -28.81 -6.44 2.21
C PRO A 554 -30.29 -6.06 2.07
N ASP A 555 -31.20 -7.05 2.10
CA ASP A 555 -32.66 -6.92 2.06
C ASP A 555 -33.30 -6.62 3.43
N VAL A 556 -32.54 -6.74 4.53
CA VAL A 556 -33.00 -6.44 5.90
C VAL A 556 -32.41 -5.11 6.35
N ALA A 557 -33.08 -4.41 7.26
CA ALA A 557 -32.56 -3.17 7.85
C ALA A 557 -31.22 -3.45 8.54
N ARG A 558 -30.15 -2.80 8.07
CA ARG A 558 -28.78 -3.07 8.54
C ARG A 558 -28.55 -2.42 9.90
N ALA A 559 -28.40 -3.26 10.93
CA ALA A 559 -27.91 -2.83 12.24
C ALA A 559 -26.37 -2.77 12.30
N PHE A 560 -25.71 -3.51 11.41
CA PHE A 560 -24.26 -3.63 11.31
C PHE A 560 -23.84 -3.46 9.83
N ASP A 561 -22.76 -2.72 9.58
CA ASP A 561 -22.19 -2.60 8.24
C ASP A 561 -21.16 -3.70 7.99
N ASP A 562 -21.57 -4.72 7.24
CA ASP A 562 -20.75 -5.88 6.88
C ASP A 562 -19.83 -5.64 5.68
N GLY A 563 -19.74 -4.40 5.18
CA GLY A 563 -18.93 -4.05 4.02
C GLY A 563 -19.48 -4.57 2.69
N GLY A 564 -20.75 -4.99 2.65
CA GLY A 564 -21.44 -5.44 1.43
C GLY A 564 -21.26 -6.94 1.15
N LEU A 565 -21.17 -7.76 2.20
CA LEU A 565 -21.24 -9.21 2.06
C LEU A 565 -22.66 -9.66 1.71
N ILE A 566 -22.77 -10.83 1.07
CA ILE A 566 -24.05 -11.48 0.77
C ILE A 566 -24.01 -12.94 1.20
N ASP A 567 -24.96 -13.32 2.06
CA ASP A 567 -25.08 -14.68 2.56
C ASP A 567 -25.81 -15.58 1.56
N VAL A 568 -25.12 -16.62 1.08
CA VAL A 568 -25.66 -17.58 0.10
C VAL A 568 -26.82 -18.42 0.65
N ASN A 569 -26.92 -18.56 1.98
CA ASN A 569 -27.98 -19.37 2.60
C ASN A 569 -29.29 -18.60 2.78
N THR A 570 -29.21 -17.29 3.02
CA THR A 570 -30.39 -16.52 3.43
C THR A 570 -30.76 -15.40 2.46
N ALA A 571 -29.87 -14.98 1.56
CA ALA A 571 -30.18 -13.94 0.58
C ALA A 571 -31.28 -14.39 -0.41
N PRO A 572 -32.19 -13.48 -0.83
CA PRO A 572 -33.19 -13.76 -1.87
C PRO A 572 -32.57 -13.98 -3.26
N GLU A 573 -33.26 -14.71 -4.14
CA GLU A 573 -32.80 -14.98 -5.53
C GLU A 573 -32.50 -13.69 -6.30
N HIS A 574 -33.36 -12.68 -6.20
CA HIS A 574 -33.18 -11.42 -6.92
C HIS A 574 -31.95 -10.62 -6.43
N VAL A 575 -31.56 -10.76 -5.17
CA VAL A 575 -30.34 -10.15 -4.60
C VAL A 575 -29.11 -10.87 -5.11
N LEU A 576 -29.14 -12.20 -5.13
CA LEU A 576 -28.05 -13.01 -5.70
C LEU A 576 -27.89 -12.74 -7.20
N ALA A 577 -29.00 -12.67 -7.96
CA ALA A 577 -28.98 -12.38 -9.39
C ALA A 577 -28.49 -10.97 -9.73
N ALA A 578 -28.52 -10.04 -8.78
CA ALA A 578 -27.98 -8.69 -8.94
C ALA A 578 -26.46 -8.61 -8.65
N LEU A 579 -25.83 -9.70 -8.22
CA LEU A 579 -24.39 -9.70 -7.91
C LEU A 579 -23.54 -9.61 -9.19
N PRO A 580 -22.57 -8.68 -9.24
CA PRO A 580 -21.63 -8.60 -10.36
C PRO A 580 -20.77 -9.87 -10.41
N GLY A 581 -20.82 -10.58 -11.54
CA GLY A 581 -20.07 -11.81 -11.76
C GLY A 581 -20.83 -13.10 -11.43
N LEU A 582 -22.05 -13.01 -10.88
CA LEU A 582 -22.96 -14.16 -10.75
C LEU A 582 -23.98 -14.14 -11.88
N GLU A 583 -24.05 -15.20 -12.68
CA GLU A 583 -25.10 -15.33 -13.69
C GLU A 583 -26.47 -15.57 -13.01
N PRO A 584 -27.56 -14.97 -13.49
CA PRO A 584 -28.89 -15.17 -12.90
C PRO A 584 -29.32 -16.65 -12.81
N SER A 585 -28.86 -17.50 -13.73
CA SER A 585 -29.10 -18.94 -13.70
C SER A 585 -28.47 -19.62 -12.47
N HIS A 586 -27.27 -19.20 -12.05
CA HIS A 586 -26.59 -19.70 -10.86
C HIS A 586 -27.29 -19.25 -9.58
N ALA A 587 -27.85 -18.03 -9.52
CA ALA A 587 -28.63 -17.58 -8.37
C ALA A 587 -29.81 -18.52 -8.08
N LYS A 588 -30.53 -18.94 -9.13
CA LYS A 588 -31.61 -19.91 -9.03
C LYS A 588 -31.12 -21.30 -8.55
N LEU A 589 -29.98 -21.76 -9.07
CA LEU A 589 -29.37 -23.04 -8.66
C LEU A 589 -28.92 -23.03 -7.19
N ILE A 590 -28.41 -21.90 -6.67
CA ILE A 590 -28.06 -21.74 -5.25
C ILE A 590 -29.31 -21.92 -4.38
N VAL A 591 -30.41 -21.23 -4.71
CA VAL A 591 -31.67 -21.32 -3.97
C VAL A 591 -32.28 -22.72 -4.05
N LEU A 592 -32.27 -23.35 -5.22
CA LEU A 592 -32.73 -24.73 -5.40
C LEU A 592 -31.87 -25.72 -4.60
N SER A 593 -30.54 -25.60 -4.65
CA SER A 593 -29.63 -26.49 -3.94
C SER A 593 -29.79 -26.38 -2.44
N ARG A 594 -29.86 -25.17 -1.87
CA ARG A 594 -30.01 -25.01 -0.41
C ARG A 594 -31.38 -25.51 0.09
N THR A 595 -32.39 -25.50 -0.76
CA THR A 595 -33.73 -26.03 -0.44
C THR A 595 -33.78 -27.55 -0.54
N ALA A 596 -33.10 -28.15 -1.54
CA ALA A 596 -33.14 -29.59 -1.80
C ALA A 596 -32.11 -30.39 -0.97
N GLN A 597 -30.93 -29.84 -0.72
CA GLN A 597 -29.78 -30.53 -0.09
C GLN A 597 -29.42 -29.92 1.27
N GLY A 598 -30.25 -29.00 1.78
CA GLY A 598 -29.98 -28.26 3.00
C GLY A 598 -28.97 -27.12 2.80
N PRO A 599 -28.76 -26.29 3.83
CA PRO A 599 -27.91 -25.10 3.77
C PRO A 599 -26.45 -25.45 3.49
N LEU A 600 -25.72 -24.49 2.93
CA LEU A 600 -24.30 -24.58 2.63
C LEU A 600 -23.51 -24.25 3.90
N ALA A 601 -22.55 -25.10 4.29
CA ALA A 601 -21.69 -24.85 5.44
C ALA A 601 -20.60 -23.83 5.09
N THR A 602 -20.12 -23.87 3.85
CA THR A 602 -19.11 -22.94 3.33
C THR A 602 -19.49 -22.46 1.92
N VAL A 603 -18.85 -21.37 1.47
CA VAL A 603 -19.03 -20.90 0.08
C VAL A 603 -18.42 -21.89 -0.93
N ASP A 604 -17.41 -22.65 -0.54
CA ASP A 604 -16.78 -23.67 -1.38
C ASP A 604 -17.70 -24.87 -1.66
N ASP A 605 -18.75 -25.06 -0.85
CA ASP A 605 -19.79 -26.07 -1.11
C ASP A 605 -20.51 -25.84 -2.44
N LEU A 606 -20.50 -24.61 -2.98
CA LEU A 606 -21.01 -24.30 -4.31
C LEU A 606 -20.23 -25.04 -5.41
N VAL A 607 -18.93 -25.26 -5.20
CA VAL A 607 -18.09 -26.07 -6.09
C VAL A 607 -18.37 -27.55 -5.89
N HIS A 608 -18.43 -28.00 -4.64
CA HIS A 608 -18.66 -29.40 -4.30
C HIS A 608 -20.01 -29.92 -4.78
N ARG A 609 -21.05 -29.08 -4.74
CA ARG A 609 -22.39 -29.39 -5.25
C ARG A 609 -22.54 -29.15 -6.76
N GLN A 610 -21.43 -28.85 -7.45
CA GLN A 610 -21.39 -28.59 -8.90
C GLN A 610 -22.35 -27.47 -9.36
N ILE A 611 -22.64 -26.52 -8.49
CA ILE A 611 -23.50 -25.37 -8.81
C ILE A 611 -22.76 -24.43 -9.75
N MET A 612 -21.46 -24.25 -9.52
CA MET A 612 -20.62 -23.33 -10.30
C MET A 612 -19.14 -23.74 -10.22
N PRO A 613 -18.33 -23.41 -11.24
CA PRO A 613 -16.92 -23.81 -11.28
C PRO A 613 -16.10 -23.04 -10.24
N PHE A 614 -15.02 -23.68 -9.77
CA PHE A 614 -14.10 -23.14 -8.76
C PHE A 614 -13.65 -21.70 -9.06
N GLN A 615 -13.35 -21.38 -10.32
CA GLN A 615 -12.90 -20.04 -10.71
C GLN A 615 -13.94 -18.95 -10.41
N THR A 616 -15.22 -19.25 -10.61
CA THR A 616 -16.31 -18.30 -10.34
C THR A 616 -16.54 -18.14 -8.83
N VAL A 617 -16.47 -19.24 -8.08
CA VAL A 617 -16.57 -19.19 -6.61
C VAL A 617 -15.40 -18.41 -6.01
N HIS A 618 -14.19 -18.65 -6.50
CA HIS A 618 -12.99 -17.97 -6.06
C HIS A 618 -13.03 -16.47 -6.34
N ALA A 619 -13.59 -16.05 -7.49
CA ALA A 619 -13.78 -14.64 -7.81
C ALA A 619 -14.81 -13.96 -6.89
N LEU A 620 -15.81 -14.70 -6.42
CA LEU A 620 -16.90 -14.19 -5.59
C LEU A 620 -16.65 -14.34 -4.09
N ARG A 621 -15.56 -14.99 -3.66
CA ARG A 621 -15.20 -15.19 -2.23
C ARG A 621 -15.12 -13.89 -1.43
N GLU A 622 -14.81 -12.78 -2.11
CA GLU A 622 -14.68 -11.48 -1.48
C GLU A 622 -16.02 -10.79 -1.17
N THR A 623 -17.11 -11.36 -1.68
CA THR A 623 -18.47 -10.80 -1.60
C THR A 623 -19.45 -11.81 -1.00
N LEU A 624 -19.24 -13.11 -1.23
CA LEU A 624 -20.10 -14.15 -0.69
C LEU A 624 -19.62 -14.64 0.67
N ILE A 625 -20.58 -14.96 1.53
CA ILE A 625 -20.38 -15.64 2.81
C ILE A 625 -21.43 -16.74 2.97
N ALA A 626 -21.16 -17.75 3.78
CA ALA A 626 -22.13 -18.77 4.16
C ALA A 626 -22.31 -18.70 5.68
N VAL A 627 -23.43 -18.12 6.12
CA VAL A 627 -23.77 -18.08 7.54
C VAL A 627 -24.43 -19.41 7.90
N PRO A 628 -23.93 -20.16 8.91
CA PRO A 628 -24.54 -21.41 9.32
C PRO A 628 -26.02 -21.21 9.70
N PRO A 629 -26.91 -22.16 9.36
CA PRO A 629 -28.32 -22.13 9.79
C PRO A 629 -28.43 -22.26 11.32
N ASN A 630 -29.59 -21.92 11.88
CA ASN A 630 -29.84 -22.15 13.30
C ASN A 630 -30.04 -23.65 13.56
N THR A 631 -29.11 -24.28 14.27
CA THR A 631 -29.18 -25.71 14.61
C THR A 631 -30.32 -26.04 15.58
N ASP A 632 -30.92 -25.04 16.24
CA ASP A 632 -32.01 -25.23 17.20
C ASP A 632 -33.41 -25.32 16.58
N ALA A 633 -33.54 -25.15 15.26
CA ALA A 633 -34.84 -25.21 14.56
C ALA A 633 -35.13 -26.57 13.90
N ALA A 634 -34.29 -27.57 14.11
CA ALA A 634 -34.43 -28.91 13.53
C ALA A 634 -34.54 -29.99 14.62
N VAL A 635 -35.47 -29.82 15.55
CA VAL A 635 -36.14 -30.96 16.18
C VAL A 635 -37.59 -30.87 15.72
N PRO A 636 -38.07 -31.76 14.83
CA PRO A 636 -39.50 -31.94 14.65
C PRO A 636 -40.07 -32.38 15.99
N ASP A 637 -41.16 -31.75 16.43
CA ASP A 637 -41.93 -32.16 17.59
C ASP A 637 -42.37 -33.63 17.44
N GLU A 638 -41.54 -34.57 17.89
CA GLU A 638 -41.98 -35.92 18.23
C GLU A 638 -42.73 -35.81 19.55
N GLU A 639 -44.03 -35.60 19.38
CA GLU A 639 -45.10 -35.74 20.36
C GLU A 639 -45.03 -37.14 21.02
N PHE A 640 -44.18 -37.27 22.04
CA PHE A 640 -44.22 -38.40 22.97
C PHE A 640 -45.45 -38.25 23.87
N GLY A 641 -46.57 -38.76 23.39
CA GLY A 641 -47.71 -39.12 24.22
C GLY A 641 -47.33 -40.20 25.22
N ALA A 642 -47.19 -39.83 26.49
CA ALA A 642 -47.15 -40.78 27.60
C ALA A 642 -48.59 -41.23 27.93
N PRO A 643 -48.91 -42.53 27.96
CA PRO A 643 -50.16 -43.00 28.53
C PRO A 643 -50.08 -42.98 30.06
N ALA A 644 -51.10 -42.36 30.66
CA ALA A 644 -51.32 -42.33 32.10
C ALA A 644 -51.52 -43.74 32.68
N ALA A 645 -50.83 -44.03 33.79
CA ALA A 645 -51.16 -45.12 34.71
C ALA A 645 -51.75 -44.53 36.01
N PRO A 646 -52.81 -45.12 36.57
CA PRO A 646 -53.62 -44.49 37.61
C PRO A 646 -53.03 -44.65 39.01
N ALA A 647 -53.21 -43.61 39.83
CA ALA A 647 -53.00 -43.66 41.27
C ALA A 647 -54.04 -44.59 41.92
N ALA A 648 -53.56 -45.59 42.65
CA ALA A 648 -54.36 -46.34 43.61
C ALA A 648 -54.35 -45.60 44.95
N GLY A 649 -55.52 -45.50 45.57
CA GLY A 649 -55.70 -44.98 46.92
C GLY A 649 -55.07 -45.87 47.99
N GLY A 650 -54.70 -45.22 49.08
CA GLY A 650 -54.15 -45.77 50.32
C GLY A 650 -53.62 -44.66 51.19
#